data_AF-A0A3A5VUU8-F1
#
_entry.id   AF-A0A3A5VUU8-F1
#
_cell.length_a   1.000
_cell.length_b   1.000
_cell.length_c   1.000
_cell.angle_alpha   90.00
_cell.angle_beta   90.00
_cell.angle_gamma   90.00
#
_symmetry.space_group_name_H-M   'P 1'
#
loop_
_entity.id
_entity.type
_entity.pdbx_description
1 polymer ?
#
loop_
_entity_poly.entity_id
_entity_poly.type
_entity_poly.pdbx_seq_one_letter_code
_entity_poly.pdbx_strand_id
1 'polypeptide(L)'
;MTTLMSPRNMLIAGIVLVLLNVAALAPMATGAVEGAVEDNFESFSKDSACADADCTEAEEDWAVSTSSRDFYGYSITNVADVMASGAAPTYEKIGPVTYDITTTRTITGYDATAGELTYNSVKSFECAADTAVPCDTEVSQLNIAFQTQVIGATGLAIDGIMDMTKAGFTAGMLGNDLENTIPAGAAASDLSMMLAYNTSIAGDAAGGSILAGNYFYSLFNQYFAAMNLSEMNNASGMGEVVDYTTAIQGGQQLAGESVTFNGPEFGDITHAFNTAAMPTGENVSLTSGMGVMAFAGHCDAHPTENYSVVMADIVAAAGDPTAYTSGVMQRGGIWGYADANINATIARDHAMCFGVGGQFLLAGGGDDTYLGGNPASINATRRMAHLGFGLDDNSMALNVLLAGHNTSNPTGLLAVSDDGNTYGVANFMQMNASQAEEAFGISEAQHGALAMWAGGWYTDVTTLPMFLLGGSGEMTASLFVNTTFGAEDPLNGGYLDKSLNLGGGWALLGASGGEAIDLDPALSGNALYGPLGLTTDNGAAIFLYGELSGMTPPLNFSTSPPTPGTPMVWDSATIGALYGIDTNAASAMRTLMMGGPGLDSVYGTTADSFVPGYLMSNFGTTPYLTQSFNNWLLGWHDPVNAYLATGNPMDKSVGWTSLETNETYYGSDGVANGDGTNYTMCTGEVDTCDKGETLAEDGSTQLSWRNDAMMAATYGLIMPESLVGTTGGFLTGTGDKVDVSGYAIADITCDGTSEVKGIPVDDCSASVVATERNIQANLLETFTLLDATPGALPVYFGSEISMQAEQLSGLIIAGSSESTFYLDTRAHTSQASTPSMSDLVPVFEIKSSSMIGDSDAEEMESAIVQNQDKMTYWTNFDSWIDFVTLFFWVAGIAMVGMGMVGAANASSEDDSLATAAAAEEASKAEDAPSEEEDADEGGEDAE
;
A
#
# COMPACT_ATOMS: atom_id res chain seq x y z
N MET A 1 17.01 101.13 3.22
CA MET A 1 16.73 100.54 1.89
C MET A 1 15.53 99.64 2.10
N THR A 2 14.34 100.21 1.98
CA THR A 2 13.03 99.57 2.23
C THR A 2 12.25 99.71 0.94
N THR A 3 12.35 98.73 0.05
CA THR A 3 11.43 98.59 -1.08
C THR A 3 10.16 97.93 -0.57
N LEU A 4 9.20 98.75 -0.11
CA LEU A 4 7.81 98.32 0.04
C LEU A 4 7.27 98.02 -1.37
N MET A 5 6.94 96.75 -1.63
CA MET A 5 6.31 96.34 -2.88
C MET A 5 4.94 97.04 -3.05
N SER A 6 4.60 97.44 -4.28
CA SER A 6 3.29 98.00 -4.62
C SER A 6 2.17 97.00 -4.31
N PRO A 7 0.99 97.42 -3.79
CA PRO A 7 -0.16 96.53 -3.53
C PRO A 7 -0.57 95.68 -4.74
N ARG A 8 -0.43 96.23 -5.96
CA ARG A 8 -0.70 95.51 -7.21
C ARG A 8 0.34 94.42 -7.49
N ASN A 9 1.60 94.64 -7.14
CA ASN A 9 2.67 93.66 -7.30
C ASN A 9 2.59 92.56 -6.23
N MET A 10 2.11 92.87 -5.02
CA MET A 10 1.86 91.87 -3.97
C MET A 10 0.65 90.98 -4.33
N LEU A 11 -0.41 91.56 -4.91
CA LEU A 11 -1.55 90.79 -5.42
C LEU A 11 -1.12 89.85 -6.57
N ILE A 12 -0.35 90.34 -7.54
CA ILE A 12 0.16 89.53 -8.66
C ILE A 12 1.11 88.45 -8.16
N ALA A 13 2.05 88.77 -7.26
CA ALA A 13 2.97 87.78 -6.69
C ALA A 13 2.24 86.71 -5.89
N GLY A 14 1.22 87.09 -5.10
CA GLY A 14 0.38 86.15 -4.36
C GLY A 14 -0.41 85.21 -5.27
N ILE A 15 -1.01 85.73 -6.36
CA ILE A 15 -1.71 84.92 -7.37
C ILE A 15 -0.74 83.98 -8.10
N VAL A 16 0.45 84.46 -8.46
CA VAL A 16 1.48 83.64 -9.13
C VAL A 16 1.98 82.50 -8.23
N LEU A 17 2.13 82.73 -6.92
CA LEU A 17 2.53 81.68 -5.99
C LEU A 17 1.43 80.62 -5.80
N VAL A 18 0.16 81.04 -5.73
CA VAL A 18 -0.97 80.09 -5.71
C VAL A 18 -1.07 79.32 -7.03
N LEU A 19 -0.87 79.99 -8.17
CA LEU A 19 -0.85 79.32 -9.49
C LEU A 19 0.36 78.40 -9.66
N LEU A 20 1.53 78.74 -9.13
CA LEU A 20 2.69 77.85 -9.11
C LEU A 20 2.41 76.60 -8.26
N ASN A 21 1.72 76.76 -7.12
CA ASN A 21 1.25 75.62 -6.32
C ASN A 21 0.35 74.69 -7.12
N VAL A 22 -0.66 75.23 -7.81
CA VAL A 22 -1.68 74.42 -8.50
C VAL A 22 -1.23 73.90 -9.87
N ALA A 23 -0.47 74.68 -10.63
CA ALA A 23 -0.15 74.39 -12.03
C ALA A 23 1.26 73.80 -12.26
N ALA A 24 2.16 73.88 -11.26
CA ALA A 24 3.53 73.38 -11.40
C ALA A 24 3.95 72.44 -10.26
N LEU A 25 3.78 72.85 -8.99
CA LEU A 25 4.20 72.05 -7.84
C LEU A 25 3.29 70.84 -7.63
N ALA A 26 1.97 71.01 -7.70
CA ALA A 26 1.03 69.89 -7.61
C ALA A 26 1.27 68.82 -8.69
N PRO A 27 1.33 69.14 -10.01
CA PRO A 27 1.63 68.11 -11.01
C PRO A 27 3.02 67.48 -10.91
N MET A 28 4.02 68.22 -10.40
CA MET A 28 5.38 67.71 -10.19
C MET A 28 5.44 66.75 -9.00
N ALA A 29 4.80 67.11 -7.88
CA ALA A 29 4.77 66.29 -6.67
C ALA A 29 3.91 65.04 -6.89
N THR A 30 2.67 65.18 -7.37
CA THR A 30 1.77 64.04 -7.58
C THR A 30 2.25 63.13 -8.73
N GLY A 31 2.95 63.68 -9.73
CA GLY A 31 3.53 62.91 -10.84
C GLY A 31 4.86 62.23 -10.51
N ALA A 32 5.49 62.54 -9.36
CA ALA A 32 6.69 61.86 -8.88
C ALA A 32 6.36 60.69 -7.94
N VAL A 33 5.10 60.54 -7.52
CA VAL A 33 4.67 59.49 -6.58
C VAL A 33 4.86 58.10 -7.18
N GLU A 34 4.48 57.88 -8.43
CA GLU A 34 4.62 56.58 -9.11
C GLU A 34 6.06 56.06 -9.07
N GLY A 35 7.04 56.89 -9.47
CA GLY A 35 8.46 56.52 -9.38
C GLY A 35 8.98 56.41 -7.94
N ALA A 36 8.47 57.20 -7.00
CA ALA A 36 8.84 57.08 -5.59
C ALA A 36 8.29 55.81 -4.93
N VAL A 37 7.10 55.35 -5.34
CA VAL A 37 6.53 54.07 -4.92
C VAL A 37 7.32 52.93 -5.54
N GLU A 38 7.64 53.01 -6.84
CA GLU A 38 8.48 52.01 -7.50
C GLU A 38 9.85 51.84 -6.81
N ASP A 39 10.54 52.96 -6.50
CA ASP A 39 11.81 52.97 -5.76
C ASP A 39 11.67 52.43 -4.32
N ASN A 40 10.62 52.83 -3.58
CA ASN A 40 10.40 52.39 -2.20
C ASN A 40 10.06 50.89 -2.11
N PHE A 41 9.41 50.34 -3.14
CA PHE A 41 9.03 48.94 -3.20
C PHE A 41 9.99 48.07 -4.00
N GLU A 42 11.14 48.59 -4.47
CA GLU A 42 12.13 47.84 -5.24
C GLU A 42 12.75 46.70 -4.40
N SER A 43 13.20 47.01 -3.18
CA SER A 43 13.81 46.04 -2.25
C SER A 43 12.88 45.60 -1.11
N PHE A 44 11.58 45.87 -1.21
CA PHE A 44 10.63 45.65 -0.10
C PHE A 44 10.67 44.23 0.46
N SER A 45 10.75 43.21 -0.40
CA SER A 45 10.78 41.80 0.03
C SER A 45 12.02 41.46 0.86
N LYS A 46 13.16 42.09 0.55
CA LYS A 46 14.38 42.00 1.37
C LYS A 46 14.22 42.78 2.67
N ASP A 47 13.84 44.05 2.57
CA ASP A 47 13.80 44.97 3.70
C ASP A 47 12.77 44.53 4.75
N SER A 48 11.73 43.81 4.33
CA SER A 48 10.74 43.20 5.23
C SER A 48 11.27 41.94 5.92
N ALA A 49 12.21 41.22 5.31
CA ALA A 49 12.71 39.95 5.81
C ALA A 49 14.01 40.08 6.63
N CYS A 50 14.86 41.05 6.30
CA CYS A 50 16.24 41.15 6.81
C CYS A 50 16.44 42.38 7.70
N ALA A 51 16.89 42.14 8.94
CA ALA A 51 17.20 43.21 9.90
C ALA A 51 18.55 43.90 9.63
N ASP A 52 19.38 43.30 8.78
CA ASP A 52 20.66 43.83 8.37
C ASP A 52 20.87 43.71 6.85
N ALA A 53 21.80 44.50 6.31
CA ALA A 53 22.04 44.60 4.87
C ALA A 53 22.60 43.31 4.24
N ASP A 54 23.23 42.45 5.06
CA ASP A 54 23.83 41.18 4.64
C ASP A 54 22.85 39.99 4.85
N CYS A 55 21.61 40.26 5.29
CA CYS A 55 20.57 39.29 5.62
C CYS A 55 21.05 38.18 6.57
N THR A 56 21.89 38.50 7.55
CA THR A 56 22.35 37.52 8.54
C THR A 56 21.40 37.36 9.74
N GLU A 57 20.62 38.40 10.00
CA GLU A 57 19.55 38.45 11.01
C GLU A 57 18.22 38.76 10.30
N ALA A 58 17.18 38.01 10.67
CA ALA A 58 15.83 38.23 10.15
C ALA A 58 15.10 39.30 10.96
N GLU A 59 14.25 40.11 10.31
CA GLU A 59 13.36 41.04 11.01
C GLU A 59 12.41 40.29 11.96
N GLU A 60 12.19 40.81 13.17
CA GLU A 60 11.52 40.06 14.26
C GLU A 60 10.10 39.65 13.86
N ASP A 61 9.34 40.57 13.26
CA ASP A 61 7.94 40.37 12.84
C ASP A 61 7.82 39.44 11.61
N TRP A 62 8.88 39.32 10.81
CA TRP A 62 8.94 38.38 9.68
C TRP A 62 9.43 37.00 10.11
N ALA A 63 10.43 36.97 10.99
CA ALA A 63 11.01 35.75 11.56
C ALA A 63 9.96 34.96 12.34
N VAL A 64 9.02 35.64 13.02
CA VAL A 64 7.91 34.99 13.72
C VAL A 64 6.62 35.75 13.43
N SER A 65 5.72 35.11 12.68
CA SER A 65 4.41 35.68 12.36
C SER A 65 3.28 34.73 12.75
N THR A 66 2.21 35.25 13.34
CA THR A 66 1.02 34.46 13.69
C THR A 66 -0.18 34.88 12.85
N SER A 67 -0.91 33.91 12.30
CA SER A 67 -2.14 34.14 11.53
C SER A 67 -3.20 33.11 11.91
N SER A 68 -4.46 33.52 11.99
CA SER A 68 -5.57 32.61 12.26
C SER A 68 -6.14 32.03 10.96
N ARG A 69 -6.51 30.73 10.98
CA ARG A 69 -7.17 30.06 9.85
C ARG A 69 -8.33 29.19 10.33
N ASP A 70 -9.38 29.14 9.51
CA ASP A 70 -10.58 28.37 9.78
C ASP A 70 -10.55 27.05 9.01
N PHE A 71 -10.76 25.96 9.73
CA PHE A 71 -10.82 24.60 9.17
C PHE A 71 -12.21 24.01 9.36
N TYR A 72 -12.68 23.27 8.36
CA TYR A 72 -13.95 22.53 8.43
C TYR A 72 -13.75 21.08 8.01
N GLY A 73 -14.21 20.15 8.83
CA GLY A 73 -14.21 18.72 8.51
C GLY A 73 -15.63 18.21 8.27
N TYR A 74 -15.82 17.37 7.27
CA TYR A 74 -17.10 16.73 7.00
C TYR A 74 -17.17 15.36 7.67
N SER A 75 -17.72 15.30 8.89
CA SER A 75 -17.77 14.10 9.70
C SER A 75 -18.85 13.11 9.22
N ILE A 76 -18.52 11.82 9.18
CA ILE A 76 -19.45 10.74 8.83
C ILE A 76 -20.29 10.36 10.06
N THR A 77 -21.59 10.61 9.98
CA THR A 77 -22.52 10.42 11.10
C THR A 77 -23.01 8.97 11.26
N ASN A 78 -22.95 8.17 10.20
CA ASN A 78 -23.41 6.77 10.16
C ASN A 78 -22.25 5.76 10.00
N VAL A 79 -21.06 6.06 10.53
CA VAL A 79 -19.84 5.25 10.34
C VAL A 79 -20.03 3.77 10.71
N ALA A 80 -20.83 3.47 11.74
CA ALA A 80 -21.13 2.10 12.12
C ALA A 80 -21.89 1.32 11.04
N ASP A 81 -22.85 1.95 10.37
CA ASP A 81 -23.62 1.33 9.27
C ASP A 81 -22.77 1.22 7.99
N VAL A 82 -21.92 2.22 7.73
CA VAL A 82 -20.94 2.19 6.62
C VAL A 82 -20.01 0.98 6.79
N MET A 83 -19.44 0.81 7.97
CA MET A 83 -18.51 -0.28 8.28
C MET A 83 -19.18 -1.66 8.34
N ALA A 84 -20.43 -1.75 8.83
CA ALA A 84 -21.10 -3.04 9.02
C ALA A 84 -21.85 -3.55 7.77
N SER A 85 -22.35 -2.65 6.92
CA SER A 85 -23.27 -3.01 5.82
C SER A 85 -22.90 -2.41 4.47
N GLY A 86 -21.83 -1.62 4.38
CA GLY A 86 -21.47 -0.88 3.17
C GLY A 86 -22.48 0.22 2.83
N ALA A 87 -23.20 0.74 3.82
CA ALA A 87 -24.13 1.84 3.61
C ALA A 87 -23.41 3.09 3.08
N ALA A 88 -24.12 3.92 2.31
CA ALA A 88 -23.57 5.19 1.83
C ALA A 88 -23.23 6.13 3.02
N PRO A 89 -22.04 6.73 3.06
CA PRO A 89 -21.68 7.69 4.11
C PRO A 89 -22.59 8.93 4.09
N THR A 90 -22.96 9.40 5.28
CA THR A 90 -23.72 10.64 5.49
C THR A 90 -22.84 11.66 6.20
N TYR A 91 -22.51 12.74 5.49
CA TYR A 91 -21.58 13.77 5.94
C TYR A 91 -22.29 14.93 6.65
N GLU A 92 -21.70 15.40 7.75
CA GLU A 92 -22.08 16.61 8.48
C GLU A 92 -20.87 17.54 8.57
N LYS A 93 -21.03 18.79 8.14
CA LYS A 93 -19.97 19.81 8.21
C LYS A 93 -19.76 20.28 9.65
N ILE A 94 -18.56 20.08 10.17
CA ILE A 94 -18.09 20.51 11.49
C ILE A 94 -17.09 21.65 11.31
N GLY A 95 -17.36 22.80 11.92
CA GLY A 95 -16.47 23.97 11.94
C GLY A 95 -17.21 25.31 12.01
N PRO A 96 -16.50 26.45 12.02
CA PRO A 96 -15.04 26.52 11.93
C PRO A 96 -14.36 26.01 13.20
N VAL A 97 -13.30 25.23 13.02
CA VAL A 97 -12.26 25.02 14.02
C VAL A 97 -11.12 25.97 13.66
N THR A 98 -10.89 26.97 14.48
CA THR A 98 -9.92 28.03 14.22
C THR A 98 -8.60 27.72 14.92
N TYR A 99 -7.48 27.79 14.19
CA TYR A 99 -6.14 27.68 14.76
C TYR A 99 -5.37 28.97 14.57
N ASP A 100 -4.64 29.37 15.62
CA ASP A 100 -3.58 30.36 15.55
C ASP A 100 -2.29 29.66 15.11
N ILE A 101 -1.85 29.96 13.89
CA ILE A 101 -0.70 29.32 13.25
C ILE A 101 0.48 30.27 13.37
N THR A 102 1.46 29.90 14.18
CA THR A 102 2.73 30.62 14.29
C THR A 102 3.71 30.03 13.30
N THR A 103 4.21 30.86 12.39
CA THR A 103 5.25 30.49 11.42
C THR A 103 6.57 31.07 11.88
N THR A 104 7.56 30.22 12.09
CA THR A 104 8.94 30.59 12.39
C THR A 104 9.79 30.45 11.13
N ARG A 105 10.42 31.54 10.71
CA ARG A 105 11.29 31.62 9.53
C ARG A 105 12.73 31.86 9.96
N THR A 106 13.65 31.07 9.42
CA THR A 106 15.09 31.21 9.66
C THR A 106 15.81 31.39 8.33
N ILE A 107 16.51 32.51 8.14
CA ILE A 107 17.33 32.74 6.94
C ILE A 107 18.48 31.74 6.93
N THR A 108 18.66 31.04 5.81
CA THR A 108 19.71 30.04 5.60
C THR A 108 20.68 30.40 4.48
N GLY A 109 20.30 31.32 3.59
CA GLY A 109 21.16 31.80 2.51
C GLY A 109 20.67 33.14 1.95
N TYR A 110 21.61 33.94 1.45
CA TYR A 110 21.36 35.19 0.75
C TYR A 110 22.42 35.38 -0.35
N ASP A 111 21.98 35.63 -1.58
CA ASP A 111 22.85 35.97 -2.70
C ASP A 111 22.41 37.31 -3.31
N ALA A 112 23.09 38.39 -2.92
CA ALA A 112 22.84 39.74 -3.45
C ALA A 112 23.10 39.88 -4.95
N THR A 113 23.92 39.01 -5.55
CA THR A 113 24.22 39.07 -6.99
C THR A 113 23.12 38.43 -7.82
N ALA A 114 22.53 37.35 -7.29
CA ALA A 114 21.38 36.68 -7.88
C ALA A 114 20.03 37.29 -7.46
N GLY A 115 20.02 38.12 -6.40
CA GLY A 115 18.80 38.66 -5.80
C GLY A 115 17.94 37.59 -5.14
N GLU A 116 18.57 36.62 -4.48
CA GLU A 116 17.89 35.44 -3.91
C GLU A 116 18.01 35.41 -2.39
N LEU A 117 16.90 35.15 -1.70
CA LEU A 117 16.87 34.89 -0.25
C LEU A 117 16.32 33.48 -0.01
N THR A 118 17.08 32.65 0.70
CA THR A 118 16.67 31.30 1.10
C THR A 118 16.40 31.27 2.61
N TYR A 119 15.25 30.72 3.00
CA TYR A 119 14.86 30.58 4.40
C TYR A 119 14.13 29.27 4.65
N ASN A 120 14.29 28.72 5.86
CA ASN A 120 13.52 27.59 6.35
C ASN A 120 12.27 28.11 7.08
N SER A 121 11.13 27.46 6.87
CA SER A 121 9.85 27.81 7.48
C SER A 121 9.26 26.62 8.24
N VAL A 122 9.01 26.79 9.54
CA VAL A 122 8.38 25.81 10.42
C VAL A 122 7.07 26.41 10.97
N LYS A 123 6.00 25.62 11.03
CA LYS A 123 4.68 26.06 11.51
C LYS A 123 4.32 25.34 12.81
N SER A 124 3.78 26.06 13.78
CA SER A 124 3.18 25.51 14.99
C SER A 124 1.71 25.93 15.10
N PHE A 125 0.83 24.97 15.34
CA PHE A 125 -0.61 25.18 15.41
C PHE A 125 -1.09 25.19 16.86
N GLU A 126 -1.81 26.24 17.26
CA GLU A 126 -2.49 26.33 18.55
C GLU A 126 -3.99 26.54 18.36
N CYS A 127 -4.81 25.86 19.18
CA CYS A 127 -6.26 26.03 19.12
C CYS A 127 -6.64 27.45 19.56
N ALA A 128 -7.29 28.22 18.68
CA ALA A 128 -7.63 29.61 18.97
C ALA A 128 -8.63 29.69 20.14
N ALA A 129 -8.43 30.67 21.04
CA ALA A 129 -9.24 30.81 22.25
C ALA A 129 -10.73 31.12 21.96
N ASP A 130 -11.01 31.68 20.78
CA ASP A 130 -12.32 32.08 20.29
C ASP A 130 -12.86 31.17 19.17
N THR A 131 -12.25 30.00 18.94
CA THR A 131 -12.76 29.00 18.00
C THR A 131 -14.23 28.68 18.27
N ALA A 132 -15.05 28.62 17.21
CA ALA A 132 -16.48 28.33 17.35
C ALA A 132 -16.73 26.87 17.76
N VAL A 133 -15.89 25.96 17.25
CA VAL A 133 -15.92 24.53 17.56
C VAL A 133 -14.61 24.15 18.25
N PRO A 134 -14.64 23.47 19.41
CA PRO A 134 -13.41 23.04 20.09
C PRO A 134 -12.55 22.12 19.21
N CYS A 135 -11.23 22.29 19.22
CA CYS A 135 -10.30 21.48 18.44
C CYS A 135 -10.24 19.99 18.87
N ASP A 136 -10.74 19.67 20.06
CA ASP A 136 -10.89 18.29 20.53
C ASP A 136 -12.24 17.66 20.14
N THR A 137 -13.02 18.31 19.27
CA THR A 137 -14.28 17.76 18.77
C THR A 137 -14.00 16.51 17.94
N GLU A 138 -14.68 15.40 18.26
CA GLU A 138 -14.54 14.15 17.53
C GLU A 138 -15.15 14.24 16.13
N VAL A 139 -14.39 13.82 15.13
CA VAL A 139 -14.81 13.68 13.73
C VAL A 139 -14.56 12.26 13.27
N SER A 140 -15.48 11.73 12.45
CA SER A 140 -15.30 10.44 11.78
C SER A 140 -14.98 10.68 10.32
N GLN A 141 -13.80 10.27 9.85
CA GLN A 141 -13.28 10.60 8.53
C GLN A 141 -12.64 9.39 7.85
N LEU A 142 -12.43 9.50 6.54
CA LEU A 142 -11.66 8.52 5.77
C LEU A 142 -10.25 8.38 6.35
N ASN A 143 -9.81 7.16 6.58
CA ASN A 143 -8.42 6.87 6.87
C ASN A 143 -7.62 6.88 5.57
N ILE A 144 -6.91 7.97 5.32
CA ILE A 144 -6.18 8.17 4.06
C ILE A 144 -5.08 7.12 3.83
N ALA A 145 -4.55 6.52 4.89
CA ALA A 145 -3.51 5.49 4.79
C ALA A 145 -4.09 4.12 4.43
N PHE A 146 -5.30 3.79 4.88
CA PHE A 146 -5.81 2.41 4.83
C PHE A 146 -5.84 1.82 3.43
N GLN A 147 -6.42 2.52 2.46
CA GLN A 147 -6.57 1.96 1.11
C GLN A 147 -5.21 1.82 0.39
N THR A 148 -4.27 2.73 0.67
CA THR A 148 -2.92 2.65 0.12
C THR A 148 -2.14 1.48 0.70
N GLN A 149 -2.33 1.20 2.00
CA GLN A 149 -1.80 0.01 2.65
C GLN A 149 -2.41 -1.26 2.08
N VAL A 150 -3.70 -1.28 1.73
CA VAL A 150 -4.33 -2.43 1.05
C VAL A 150 -3.64 -2.71 -0.28
N ILE A 151 -3.43 -1.69 -1.12
CA ILE A 151 -2.75 -1.86 -2.41
C ILE A 151 -1.29 -2.32 -2.19
N GLY A 152 -0.55 -1.63 -1.32
CA GLY A 152 0.85 -1.93 -1.03
C GLY A 152 1.07 -3.32 -0.41
N ALA A 153 0.16 -3.77 0.47
CA ALA A 153 0.27 -5.07 1.14
C ALA A 153 -0.19 -6.25 0.28
N THR A 154 -0.80 -6.03 -0.89
CA THR A 154 -1.39 -7.10 -1.69
C THR A 154 -0.36 -8.15 -2.13
N GLY A 155 0.84 -7.72 -2.57
CA GLY A 155 1.90 -8.66 -2.96
C GLY A 155 2.38 -9.52 -1.79
N LEU A 156 2.72 -8.87 -0.66
CA LEU A 156 3.12 -9.52 0.58
C LEU A 156 2.05 -10.47 1.14
N ALA A 157 0.79 -10.11 0.99
CA ALA A 157 -0.34 -10.93 1.43
C ALA A 157 -0.45 -12.23 0.61
N ILE A 158 -0.28 -12.16 -0.71
CA ILE A 158 -0.26 -13.36 -1.57
C ILE A 158 0.97 -14.21 -1.23
N ASP A 159 2.14 -13.60 -1.06
CA ASP A 159 3.36 -14.30 -0.65
C ASP A 159 3.16 -15.04 0.69
N GLY A 160 2.57 -14.36 1.68
CA GLY A 160 2.21 -14.95 2.97
C GLY A 160 1.24 -16.13 2.85
N ILE A 161 0.25 -16.08 1.96
CA ILE A 161 -0.64 -17.22 1.68
C ILE A 161 0.16 -18.41 1.10
N MET A 162 1.09 -18.14 0.18
CA MET A 162 1.93 -19.19 -0.40
C MET A 162 2.84 -19.82 0.66
N ASP A 163 3.43 -19.01 1.54
CA ASP A 163 4.24 -19.48 2.66
C ASP A 163 3.43 -20.28 3.69
N MET A 164 2.18 -19.88 3.97
CA MET A 164 1.26 -20.66 4.81
C MET A 164 0.91 -21.99 4.15
N THR A 165 0.68 -22.02 2.84
CA THR A 165 0.44 -23.26 2.09
C THR A 165 1.65 -24.19 2.17
N LYS A 166 2.85 -23.62 2.06
CA LYS A 166 4.13 -24.34 2.23
C LYS A 166 4.30 -24.90 3.63
N ALA A 167 3.94 -24.12 4.65
CA ALA A 167 3.96 -24.54 6.05
C ALA A 167 2.93 -25.65 6.31
N GLY A 168 1.75 -25.58 5.71
CA GLY A 168 0.73 -26.63 5.80
C GLY A 168 1.17 -27.95 5.19
N PHE A 169 1.74 -27.91 3.98
CA PHE A 169 2.39 -29.08 3.36
C PHE A 169 3.48 -29.65 4.28
N THR A 170 4.34 -28.79 4.81
CA THR A 170 5.43 -29.20 5.71
C THR A 170 4.89 -29.88 6.96
N ALA A 171 3.91 -29.30 7.64
CA ALA A 171 3.30 -29.89 8.83
C ALA A 171 2.67 -31.26 8.52
N GLY A 172 1.98 -31.39 7.39
CA GLY A 172 1.44 -32.67 6.93
C GLY A 172 2.53 -33.71 6.67
N MET A 173 3.63 -33.32 6.01
CA MET A 173 4.76 -34.22 5.76
C MET A 173 5.51 -34.62 7.04
N LEU A 174 5.65 -33.71 8.01
CA LEU A 174 6.23 -34.05 9.32
C LEU A 174 5.36 -35.04 10.09
N GLY A 175 4.04 -34.90 10.01
CA GLY A 175 3.09 -35.88 10.56
C GLY A 175 3.24 -37.24 9.88
N ASN A 176 3.27 -37.26 8.54
CA ASN A 176 3.49 -38.47 7.75
C ASN A 176 4.86 -39.11 8.01
N ASP A 177 5.91 -38.32 8.24
CA ASP A 177 7.22 -38.83 8.61
C ASP A 177 7.19 -39.58 9.94
N LEU A 178 6.54 -39.02 10.96
CA LEU A 178 6.41 -39.65 12.27
C LEU A 178 5.55 -40.91 12.22
N GLU A 179 4.55 -40.95 11.35
CA GLU A 179 3.66 -42.10 11.20
C GLU A 179 4.24 -43.20 10.31
N ASN A 180 4.96 -42.83 9.24
CA ASN A 180 5.34 -43.74 8.16
C ASN A 180 6.85 -43.71 7.87
N THR A 181 7.42 -42.59 7.44
CA THR A 181 8.80 -42.57 6.91
C THR A 181 9.85 -42.96 7.94
N ILE A 182 9.77 -42.40 9.14
CA ILE A 182 10.72 -42.62 10.22
C ILE A 182 10.60 -44.07 10.75
N PRO A 183 9.41 -44.59 11.09
CA PRO A 183 9.25 -46.00 11.44
C PRO A 183 9.71 -46.97 10.36
N ALA A 184 9.46 -46.67 9.08
CA ALA A 184 9.90 -47.52 7.97
C ALA A 184 11.43 -47.57 7.87
N GLY A 185 12.12 -46.44 8.07
CA GLY A 185 13.57 -46.39 8.15
C GLY A 185 14.14 -47.22 9.30
N ALA A 186 13.52 -47.16 10.49
CA ALA A 186 13.89 -47.98 11.63
C ALA A 186 13.70 -49.47 11.36
N ALA A 187 12.54 -49.86 10.82
CA ALA A 187 12.25 -51.23 10.44
C ALA A 187 13.22 -51.75 9.36
N ALA A 188 13.58 -50.93 8.37
CA ALA A 188 14.57 -51.29 7.35
C ALA A 188 15.97 -51.53 7.95
N SER A 189 16.37 -50.75 8.95
CA SER A 189 17.61 -50.97 9.70
C SER A 189 17.58 -52.31 10.46
N ASP A 190 16.47 -52.63 11.12
CA ASP A 190 16.30 -53.90 11.84
C ASP A 190 16.30 -55.11 10.89
N LEU A 191 15.64 -54.98 9.74
CA LEU A 191 15.67 -55.99 8.68
C LEU A 191 17.07 -56.18 8.11
N SER A 192 17.84 -55.09 7.94
CA SER A 192 19.23 -55.14 7.49
C SER A 192 20.13 -55.87 8.50
N MET A 193 19.95 -55.60 9.80
CA MET A 193 20.67 -56.29 10.87
C MET A 193 20.32 -57.78 10.93
N MET A 194 19.04 -58.12 10.80
CA MET A 194 18.56 -59.50 10.78
C MET A 194 19.13 -60.27 9.58
N LEU A 195 19.12 -59.66 8.38
CA LEU A 195 19.70 -60.26 7.18
C LEU A 195 21.21 -60.46 7.32
N ALA A 196 21.94 -59.48 7.86
CA ALA A 196 23.37 -59.60 8.11
C ALA A 196 23.70 -60.72 9.09
N TYR A 197 22.95 -60.83 10.18
CA TYR A 197 23.07 -61.91 11.15
C TYR A 197 22.82 -63.29 10.51
N ASN A 198 21.72 -63.44 9.78
CA ASN A 198 21.40 -64.69 9.10
C ASN A 198 22.42 -65.06 8.02
N THR A 199 22.93 -64.08 7.28
CA THR A 199 24.02 -64.26 6.30
C THR A 199 25.27 -64.81 6.99
N SER A 200 25.59 -64.33 8.19
CA SER A 200 26.74 -64.83 8.96
C SER A 200 26.58 -66.29 9.41
N ILE A 201 25.35 -66.72 9.68
CA ILE A 201 25.03 -68.12 10.05
C ILE A 201 25.06 -69.03 8.82
N ALA A 202 24.44 -68.59 7.72
CA ALA A 202 24.32 -69.39 6.50
C ALA A 202 25.63 -69.48 5.71
N GLY A 203 26.49 -68.48 5.82
CA GLY A 203 27.78 -68.39 5.12
C GLY A 203 27.72 -67.69 3.76
N ASP A 204 26.52 -67.36 3.25
CA ASP A 204 26.29 -66.56 2.06
C ASP A 204 24.94 -65.81 2.12
N ALA A 205 24.74 -64.84 1.22
CA ALA A 205 23.56 -63.96 1.22
C ALA A 205 22.26 -64.71 0.88
N ALA A 206 22.32 -65.70 -0.03
CA ALA A 206 21.17 -66.48 -0.43
C ALA A 206 20.64 -67.33 0.72
N GLY A 207 21.53 -68.02 1.44
CA GLY A 207 21.18 -68.75 2.65
C GLY A 207 20.71 -67.82 3.77
N GLY A 208 21.29 -66.61 3.88
CA GLY A 208 20.85 -65.60 4.85
C GLY A 208 19.41 -65.14 4.61
N SER A 209 19.04 -64.87 3.35
CA SER A 209 17.70 -64.45 2.96
C SER A 209 16.67 -65.59 3.09
N ILE A 210 17.06 -66.83 2.79
CA ILE A 210 16.26 -68.04 3.05
C ILE A 210 15.93 -68.18 4.54
N LEU A 211 16.92 -68.01 5.42
CA LEU A 211 16.71 -68.06 6.87
C LEU A 211 15.78 -66.95 7.35
N ALA A 212 15.86 -65.75 6.76
CA ALA A 212 14.99 -64.63 7.07
C ALA A 212 13.52 -64.94 6.74
N GLY A 213 13.23 -65.40 5.52
CA GLY A 213 11.86 -65.75 5.11
C GLY A 213 11.27 -66.88 5.95
N ASN A 214 12.05 -67.94 6.23
CA ASN A 214 11.61 -69.03 7.10
C ASN A 214 11.37 -68.59 8.54
N TYR A 215 12.15 -67.63 9.05
CA TYR A 215 11.92 -67.03 10.36
C TYR A 215 10.59 -66.29 10.40
N PHE A 216 10.29 -65.46 9.41
CA PHE A 216 9.00 -64.77 9.31
C PHE A 216 7.82 -65.75 9.25
N TYR A 217 7.94 -66.82 8.45
CA TYR A 217 6.89 -67.83 8.40
C TYR A 217 6.69 -68.55 9.73
N SER A 218 7.78 -68.86 10.44
CA SER A 218 7.68 -69.49 11.76
C SER A 218 6.90 -68.62 12.75
N LEU A 219 7.12 -67.31 12.73
CA LEU A 219 6.38 -66.36 13.56
C LEU A 219 4.92 -66.27 13.15
N PHE A 220 4.64 -66.12 11.85
CA PHE A 220 3.26 -66.10 11.33
C PHE A 220 2.49 -67.37 11.69
N ASN A 221 3.11 -68.54 11.50
CA ASN A 221 2.48 -69.83 11.74
C ASN A 221 2.13 -70.04 13.23
N GLN A 222 2.99 -69.54 14.14
CA GLN A 222 2.70 -69.50 15.57
C GLN A 222 1.56 -68.54 15.90
N TYR A 223 1.56 -67.34 15.31
CA TYR A 223 0.50 -66.35 15.48
C TYR A 223 -0.86 -66.89 15.00
N PHE A 224 -0.91 -67.50 13.82
CA PHE A 224 -2.11 -68.10 13.25
C PHE A 224 -2.73 -69.13 14.18
N ALA A 225 -1.91 -69.99 14.77
CA ALA A 225 -2.34 -70.96 15.76
C ALA A 225 -2.79 -70.31 17.08
N ALA A 226 -2.03 -69.34 17.60
CA ALA A 226 -2.35 -68.67 18.86
C ALA A 226 -3.68 -67.91 18.80
N MET A 227 -3.98 -67.29 17.66
CA MET A 227 -5.21 -66.53 17.43
C MET A 227 -6.40 -67.41 16.98
N ASN A 228 -6.22 -68.73 16.88
CA ASN A 228 -7.22 -69.67 16.39
C ASN A 228 -7.82 -69.27 15.02
N LEU A 229 -6.97 -68.82 14.09
CA LEU A 229 -7.42 -68.36 12.76
C LEU A 229 -7.91 -69.50 11.86
N SER A 230 -7.63 -70.76 12.21
CA SER A 230 -8.25 -71.92 11.58
C SER A 230 -9.69 -72.16 12.02
N GLU A 231 -10.13 -71.53 13.13
CA GLU A 231 -11.35 -71.85 13.88
C GLU A 231 -11.44 -73.30 14.39
N MET A 232 -10.38 -74.10 14.20
CA MET A 232 -10.34 -75.52 14.51
C MET A 232 -9.54 -75.83 15.79
N ASN A 233 -8.91 -74.83 16.41
CA ASN A 233 -8.12 -75.07 17.62
C ASN A 233 -9.06 -75.39 18.77
N ASN A 234 -8.74 -76.48 19.45
CA ASN A 234 -9.57 -77.06 20.51
C ASN A 234 -11.02 -77.39 20.10
N ALA A 235 -11.31 -77.59 18.81
CA ALA A 235 -12.68 -77.85 18.33
C ALA A 235 -13.30 -79.13 18.90
N SER A 236 -12.49 -80.11 19.31
CA SER A 236 -12.96 -81.32 19.99
C SER A 236 -12.90 -81.23 21.53
N GLY A 237 -12.36 -80.15 22.08
CA GLY A 237 -12.11 -79.98 23.51
C GLY A 237 -10.84 -80.68 24.02
N MET A 238 -9.97 -81.17 23.12
CA MET A 238 -8.75 -81.93 23.46
C MET A 238 -7.45 -81.13 23.31
N GLY A 239 -7.53 -79.80 23.12
CA GLY A 239 -6.37 -78.92 23.03
C GLY A 239 -5.62 -78.99 21.70
N GLU A 240 -6.30 -79.25 20.58
CA GLU A 240 -5.70 -79.20 19.25
C GLU A 240 -5.14 -77.80 18.94
N VAL A 241 -3.94 -77.77 18.38
CA VAL A 241 -3.30 -76.57 17.85
C VAL A 241 -3.06 -76.79 16.36
N VAL A 242 -3.92 -76.20 15.53
CA VAL A 242 -3.85 -76.22 14.07
C VAL A 242 -3.16 -74.93 13.63
N ASP A 243 -1.98 -75.09 13.05
CA ASP A 243 -1.22 -74.03 12.42
C ASP A 243 -1.62 -73.86 10.94
N TYR A 244 -1.09 -72.84 10.26
CA TYR A 244 -1.45 -72.54 8.88
C TYR A 244 -1.14 -73.71 7.94
N THR A 245 0.04 -74.32 8.08
CA THR A 245 0.43 -75.48 7.25
C THR A 245 -0.59 -76.60 7.38
N THR A 246 -0.93 -76.98 8.62
CA THR A 246 -1.87 -78.07 8.92
C THR A 246 -3.28 -77.73 8.42
N ALA A 247 -3.71 -76.47 8.55
CA ALA A 247 -5.02 -76.03 8.07
C ALA A 247 -5.17 -76.21 6.55
N ILE A 248 -4.18 -75.78 5.76
CA ILE A 248 -4.21 -75.93 4.30
C ILE A 248 -4.15 -77.40 3.89
N GLN A 249 -3.27 -78.20 4.51
CA GLN A 249 -3.19 -79.64 4.25
C GLN A 249 -4.52 -80.36 4.53
N GLY A 250 -5.16 -80.02 5.65
CA GLY A 250 -6.49 -80.54 6.01
C GLY A 250 -7.55 -80.14 4.99
N GLY A 251 -7.53 -78.88 4.52
CA GLY A 251 -8.42 -78.40 3.46
C GLY A 251 -8.29 -79.18 2.16
N GLN A 252 -7.06 -79.44 1.69
CA GLN A 252 -6.80 -80.24 0.49
C GLN A 252 -7.32 -81.69 0.64
N GLN A 253 -7.09 -82.30 1.81
CA GLN A 253 -7.58 -83.66 2.09
C GLN A 253 -9.11 -83.73 2.11
N LEU A 254 -9.77 -82.73 2.70
CA LEU A 254 -11.24 -82.65 2.75
C LEU A 254 -11.86 -82.40 1.37
N ALA A 255 -11.16 -81.68 0.48
CA ALA A 255 -11.55 -81.50 -0.91
C ALA A 255 -11.30 -82.75 -1.79
N GLY A 256 -10.68 -83.81 -1.23
CA GLY A 256 -10.31 -85.02 -1.97
C GLY A 256 -9.10 -84.83 -2.90
N GLU A 257 -8.34 -83.76 -2.69
CA GLU A 257 -7.15 -83.42 -3.46
C GLU A 257 -5.90 -84.10 -2.86
N SER A 258 -4.86 -84.26 -3.69
CA SER A 258 -3.55 -84.67 -3.16
C SER A 258 -2.95 -83.51 -2.37
N VAL A 259 -2.39 -83.78 -1.19
CA VAL A 259 -1.66 -82.75 -0.43
C VAL A 259 -0.41 -82.35 -1.21
N THR A 260 -0.39 -81.12 -1.71
CA THR A 260 0.72 -80.56 -2.50
C THR A 260 1.50 -79.49 -1.73
N PHE A 261 0.98 -79.02 -0.60
CA PHE A 261 1.61 -78.01 0.25
C PHE A 261 2.17 -78.64 1.53
N ASN A 262 3.47 -78.45 1.79
CA ASN A 262 4.17 -78.96 2.97
C ASN A 262 4.80 -77.83 3.82
N GLY A 263 4.32 -76.60 3.63
CA GLY A 263 4.97 -75.38 4.10
C GLY A 263 5.52 -74.55 2.93
N PRO A 264 5.91 -73.28 3.15
CA PRO A 264 6.27 -72.35 2.08
C PRO A 264 7.64 -72.60 1.46
N GLU A 265 8.53 -73.32 2.16
CA GLU A 265 9.96 -73.54 1.83
C GLU A 265 10.57 -72.34 1.08
N PHE A 266 10.97 -71.29 1.81
CA PHE A 266 11.52 -70.09 1.16
C PHE A 266 12.75 -70.41 0.31
N GLY A 267 12.73 -69.95 -0.94
CA GLY A 267 13.90 -69.89 -1.83
C GLY A 267 14.77 -68.66 -1.56
N ASP A 268 15.76 -68.43 -2.41
CA ASP A 268 16.59 -67.22 -2.35
C ASP A 268 15.74 -65.97 -2.62
N ILE A 269 15.53 -65.16 -1.57
CA ILE A 269 14.80 -63.89 -1.63
C ILE A 269 15.74 -62.69 -1.45
N THR A 270 17.03 -62.83 -1.80
CA THR A 270 18.00 -61.73 -1.74
C THR A 270 17.57 -60.53 -2.58
N HIS A 271 16.84 -60.77 -3.67
CA HIS A 271 16.24 -59.73 -4.50
C HIS A 271 15.30 -58.82 -3.68
N ALA A 272 14.38 -59.42 -2.90
CA ALA A 272 13.44 -58.68 -2.05
C ALA A 272 14.16 -57.67 -1.15
N PHE A 273 15.27 -58.10 -0.55
CA PHE A 273 16.00 -57.29 0.43
C PHE A 273 16.89 -56.22 -0.17
N ASN A 274 17.53 -56.48 -1.32
CA ASN A 274 18.65 -55.67 -1.78
C ASN A 274 18.42 -54.96 -3.12
N THR A 275 17.53 -55.47 -3.98
CA THR A 275 17.43 -55.01 -5.38
C THR A 275 16.00 -54.87 -5.89
N ALA A 276 14.98 -55.12 -5.06
CA ALA A 276 13.60 -54.94 -5.46
C ALA A 276 13.35 -53.49 -5.90
N ALA A 277 12.69 -53.34 -7.04
CA ALA A 277 12.35 -52.06 -7.61
C ALA A 277 10.92 -52.09 -8.13
N MET A 278 10.24 -50.95 -8.08
CA MET A 278 8.95 -50.78 -8.74
C MET A 278 9.14 -50.94 -10.26
N PRO A 279 8.10 -51.29 -11.03
CA PRO A 279 8.18 -51.37 -12.49
C PRO A 279 8.70 -50.08 -13.15
N THR A 280 8.50 -48.95 -12.48
CA THR A 280 8.94 -47.59 -12.84
C THR A 280 10.40 -47.27 -12.46
N GLY A 281 11.06 -48.14 -11.67
CA GLY A 281 12.50 -48.10 -11.38
C GLY A 281 12.88 -47.66 -9.96
N GLU A 282 11.94 -47.21 -9.14
CA GLU A 282 12.15 -46.77 -7.76
C GLU A 282 12.59 -47.94 -6.88
N ASN A 283 13.60 -47.72 -6.03
CA ASN A 283 14.14 -48.76 -5.15
C ASN A 283 13.20 -49.06 -3.97
N VAL A 284 12.57 -50.24 -4.00
CA VAL A 284 11.70 -50.75 -2.93
C VAL A 284 12.29 -51.98 -2.23
N SER A 285 13.62 -52.08 -2.20
CA SER A 285 14.35 -53.09 -1.43
C SER A 285 13.97 -53.03 0.06
N LEU A 286 13.75 -54.17 0.71
CA LEU A 286 13.32 -54.21 2.13
C LEU A 286 14.39 -53.74 3.12
N THR A 287 15.60 -53.45 2.66
CA THR A 287 16.66 -52.78 3.44
C THR A 287 16.64 -51.26 3.30
N SER A 288 15.73 -50.70 2.49
CA SER A 288 15.43 -49.26 2.43
C SER A 288 14.12 -48.94 3.14
N GLY A 289 14.05 -47.77 3.79
CA GLY A 289 12.81 -47.32 4.44
C GLY A 289 11.65 -47.23 3.45
N MET A 290 11.91 -46.72 2.24
CA MET A 290 10.93 -46.65 1.15
C MET A 290 10.39 -48.04 0.76
N GLY A 291 11.24 -49.07 0.73
CA GLY A 291 10.82 -50.44 0.44
C GLY A 291 9.97 -51.06 1.53
N VAL A 292 10.30 -50.80 2.80
CA VAL A 292 9.46 -51.23 3.93
C VAL A 292 8.10 -50.54 3.90
N MET A 293 8.07 -49.22 3.68
CA MET A 293 6.84 -48.45 3.61
C MET A 293 5.95 -48.94 2.46
N ALA A 294 6.51 -49.06 1.24
CA ALA A 294 5.78 -49.53 0.08
C ALA A 294 5.25 -50.95 0.29
N PHE A 295 6.05 -51.85 0.86
CA PHE A 295 5.63 -53.23 1.13
C PHE A 295 4.54 -53.31 2.20
N ALA A 296 4.73 -52.64 3.33
CA ALA A 296 3.78 -52.66 4.45
C ALA A 296 2.45 -52.01 4.06
N GLY A 297 2.49 -50.84 3.41
CA GLY A 297 1.29 -50.18 2.89
C GLY A 297 0.55 -51.04 1.85
N HIS A 298 1.29 -51.73 0.96
CA HIS A 298 0.67 -52.64 0.01
C HIS A 298 0.05 -53.87 0.69
N CYS A 299 0.63 -54.39 1.77
CA CYS A 299 0.04 -55.47 2.57
C CYS A 299 -1.26 -55.04 3.25
N ASP A 300 -1.36 -53.79 3.70
CA ASP A 300 -2.57 -53.24 4.33
C ASP A 300 -3.67 -52.96 3.31
N ALA A 301 -3.34 -52.24 2.23
CA ALA A 301 -4.28 -51.91 1.15
C ALA A 301 -4.79 -53.15 0.39
N HIS A 302 -3.94 -54.18 0.26
CA HIS A 302 -4.27 -55.44 -0.40
C HIS A 302 -3.96 -56.63 0.52
N PRO A 303 -4.88 -56.97 1.45
CA PRO A 303 -4.72 -58.12 2.33
C PRO A 303 -4.47 -59.40 1.54
N THR A 304 -3.66 -60.31 2.09
CA THR A 304 -3.32 -61.59 1.46
C THR A 304 -4.59 -62.34 1.02
N GLU A 305 -4.76 -62.52 -0.30
CA GLU A 305 -5.94 -63.18 -0.85
C GLU A 305 -5.86 -64.72 -0.77
N ASN A 306 -7.02 -65.38 -0.84
CA ASN A 306 -7.11 -66.83 -0.79
C ASN A 306 -6.80 -67.49 -2.15
N TYR A 307 -6.70 -68.82 -2.14
CA TYR A 307 -6.33 -69.62 -3.32
C TYR A 307 -7.19 -69.35 -4.56
N SER A 308 -8.52 -69.21 -4.42
CA SER A 308 -9.39 -69.06 -5.58
C SER A 308 -9.22 -67.72 -6.28
N VAL A 309 -8.97 -66.64 -5.52
CA VAL A 309 -8.70 -65.31 -6.07
C VAL A 309 -7.36 -65.29 -6.80
N VAL A 310 -6.30 -65.78 -6.15
CA VAL A 310 -4.95 -65.81 -6.73
C VAL A 310 -4.91 -66.69 -7.99
N MET A 311 -5.56 -67.86 -7.98
CA MET A 311 -5.63 -68.73 -9.15
C MET A 311 -6.40 -68.08 -10.31
N ALA A 312 -7.52 -67.39 -10.02
CA ALA A 312 -8.28 -66.69 -11.04
C ALA A 312 -7.46 -65.56 -11.69
N ASP A 313 -6.70 -64.82 -10.88
CA ASP A 313 -5.81 -63.76 -11.36
C ASP A 313 -4.68 -64.31 -12.24
N ILE A 314 -4.02 -65.40 -11.82
CA ILE A 314 -2.98 -66.06 -12.63
C ILE A 314 -3.52 -66.50 -14.00
N VAL A 315 -4.73 -67.05 -14.04
CA VAL A 315 -5.37 -67.46 -15.30
C VAL A 315 -5.74 -66.25 -16.14
N ALA A 316 -6.25 -65.19 -15.53
CA ALA A 316 -6.65 -63.96 -16.21
C ALA A 316 -5.45 -63.22 -16.82
N ALA A 317 -4.32 -63.18 -16.11
CA ALA A 317 -3.08 -62.57 -16.56
C ALA A 317 -2.44 -63.30 -17.76
N ALA A 318 -2.86 -64.53 -18.07
CA ALA A 318 -2.42 -65.30 -19.24
C ALA A 318 -0.89 -65.40 -19.42
N GLY A 319 -0.14 -65.36 -18.31
CA GLY A 319 1.32 -65.41 -18.29
C GLY A 319 2.04 -64.06 -18.43
N ASP A 320 1.31 -62.94 -18.41
CA ASP A 320 1.86 -61.58 -18.33
C ASP A 320 1.93 -61.11 -16.87
N PRO A 321 3.13 -60.98 -16.26
CA PRO A 321 3.28 -60.55 -14.88
C PRO A 321 2.85 -59.10 -14.62
N THR A 322 2.70 -58.27 -15.66
CA THR A 322 2.23 -56.88 -15.54
C THR A 322 0.71 -56.77 -15.49
N ALA A 323 0.01 -57.87 -15.77
CA ALA A 323 -1.45 -57.92 -15.79
C ALA A 323 -2.07 -58.45 -14.47
N TYR A 324 -1.25 -58.75 -13.45
CA TYR A 324 -1.75 -59.22 -12.15
C TYR A 324 -2.54 -58.14 -11.42
N THR A 325 -3.69 -58.54 -10.87
CA THR A 325 -4.60 -57.69 -10.09
C THR A 325 -4.68 -58.09 -8.62
N SER A 326 -4.22 -59.30 -8.26
CA SER A 326 -4.10 -59.74 -6.87
C SER A 326 -2.86 -59.14 -6.21
N GLY A 327 -3.02 -58.64 -4.99
CA GLY A 327 -1.93 -58.08 -4.20
C GLY A 327 -0.84 -59.12 -3.89
N VAL A 328 -1.22 -60.38 -3.66
CA VAL A 328 -0.28 -61.50 -3.48
C VAL A 328 0.63 -61.66 -4.70
N MET A 329 0.08 -61.61 -5.92
CA MET A 329 0.86 -61.81 -7.14
C MET A 329 1.69 -60.57 -7.51
N GLN A 330 1.14 -59.37 -7.28
CA GLN A 330 1.86 -58.12 -7.46
C GLN A 330 3.08 -58.06 -6.53
N ARG A 331 2.90 -58.28 -5.23
CA ARG A 331 4.02 -58.31 -4.28
C ARG A 331 4.99 -59.46 -4.55
N GLY A 332 4.47 -60.67 -4.81
CA GLY A 332 5.27 -61.83 -5.14
C GLY A 332 6.14 -61.64 -6.39
N GLY A 333 5.66 -60.84 -7.35
CA GLY A 333 6.40 -60.43 -8.55
C GLY A 333 7.45 -59.35 -8.26
N ILE A 334 7.09 -58.26 -7.58
CA ILE A 334 7.97 -57.12 -7.30
C ILE A 334 9.14 -57.53 -6.38
N TRP A 335 8.83 -58.21 -5.27
CA TRP A 335 9.82 -58.66 -4.29
C TRP A 335 10.34 -60.07 -4.57
N GLY A 336 9.83 -60.75 -5.61
CA GLY A 336 10.45 -61.96 -6.15
C GLY A 336 10.34 -63.20 -5.26
N TYR A 337 9.26 -63.36 -4.49
CA TYR A 337 9.02 -64.54 -3.65
C TYR A 337 7.93 -65.49 -4.17
N ALA A 338 7.33 -65.20 -5.33
CA ALA A 338 6.33 -66.07 -5.94
C ALA A 338 6.86 -67.50 -6.23
N ASP A 339 5.99 -68.50 -6.10
CA ASP A 339 6.28 -69.91 -6.34
C ASP A 339 5.35 -70.51 -7.40
N ALA A 340 5.77 -71.61 -8.02
CA ALA A 340 4.91 -72.40 -8.90
C ALA A 340 3.71 -73.03 -8.14
N ASN A 341 3.87 -73.30 -6.85
CA ASN A 341 2.79 -73.72 -5.98
C ASN A 341 2.08 -72.50 -5.38
N ILE A 342 0.83 -72.27 -5.79
CA ILE A 342 0.01 -71.13 -5.33
C ILE A 342 -0.14 -71.10 -3.81
N ASN A 343 -0.31 -72.26 -3.16
CA ASN A 343 -0.39 -72.31 -1.68
C ASN A 343 0.93 -71.89 -1.02
N ALA A 344 2.07 -72.15 -1.67
CA ALA A 344 3.36 -71.66 -1.19
C ALA A 344 3.51 -70.15 -1.39
N THR A 345 3.07 -69.61 -2.53
CA THR A 345 3.04 -68.15 -2.76
C THR A 345 2.21 -67.42 -1.71
N ILE A 346 0.99 -67.89 -1.43
CA ILE A 346 0.10 -67.29 -0.41
C ILE A 346 0.72 -67.40 0.99
N ALA A 347 1.31 -68.55 1.33
CA ALA A 347 1.98 -68.73 2.62
C ALA A 347 3.21 -67.83 2.78
N ARG A 348 4.00 -67.62 1.72
CA ARG A 348 5.12 -66.68 1.69
C ARG A 348 4.64 -65.24 1.81
N ASP A 349 3.54 -64.89 1.15
CA ASP A 349 2.94 -63.56 1.24
C ASP A 349 2.50 -63.24 2.68
N HIS A 350 1.76 -64.14 3.32
CA HIS A 350 1.43 -64.02 4.74
C HIS A 350 2.67 -63.85 5.63
N ALA A 351 3.72 -64.64 5.39
CA ALA A 351 4.96 -64.53 6.15
C ALA A 351 5.62 -63.16 5.96
N MET A 352 5.74 -62.70 4.71
CA MET A 352 6.39 -61.43 4.41
C MET A 352 5.58 -60.25 4.96
N CYS A 353 4.25 -60.22 4.77
CA CYS A 353 3.38 -59.19 5.34
C CYS A 353 3.43 -59.19 6.87
N PHE A 354 3.41 -60.36 7.51
CA PHE A 354 3.54 -60.46 8.97
C PHE A 354 4.94 -60.03 9.46
N GLY A 355 5.99 -60.44 8.76
CA GLY A 355 7.38 -60.17 9.13
C GLY A 355 7.76 -58.70 8.94
N VAL A 356 7.65 -58.21 7.71
CA VAL A 356 8.01 -56.83 7.33
C VAL A 356 7.02 -55.83 7.92
N GLY A 357 5.72 -56.05 7.73
CA GLY A 357 4.67 -55.19 8.31
C GLY A 357 4.69 -55.21 9.84
N GLY A 358 5.02 -56.35 10.45
CA GLY A 358 5.23 -56.44 11.89
C GLY A 358 6.41 -55.60 12.38
N GLN A 359 7.55 -55.58 11.67
CA GLN A 359 8.67 -54.69 12.02
C GLN A 359 8.28 -53.21 11.87
N PHE A 360 7.55 -52.87 10.81
CA PHE A 360 7.02 -51.52 10.61
C PHE A 360 6.13 -51.09 11.78
N LEU A 361 5.15 -51.91 12.16
CA LEU A 361 4.27 -51.67 13.32
C LEU A 361 5.04 -51.57 14.65
N LEU A 362 6.05 -52.41 14.87
CA LEU A 362 6.88 -52.37 16.09
C LEU A 362 7.72 -51.08 16.20
N ALA A 363 8.04 -50.46 15.08
CA ALA A 363 8.65 -49.13 15.02
C ALA A 363 7.63 -47.98 15.14
N GLY A 364 6.33 -48.29 15.18
CA GLY A 364 5.22 -47.32 15.23
C GLY A 364 4.55 -47.05 13.88
N GLY A 365 4.98 -47.71 12.82
CA GLY A 365 4.44 -47.49 11.47
C GLY A 365 2.92 -47.66 11.37
N GLY A 366 2.22 -46.74 10.72
CA GLY A 366 0.77 -46.84 10.45
C GLY A 366 -0.12 -46.76 11.70
N ASP A 367 0.39 -46.20 12.80
CA ASP A 367 -0.36 -45.95 14.03
C ASP A 367 -0.45 -44.44 14.29
N ASP A 368 -1.62 -43.87 14.03
CA ASP A 368 -1.98 -42.46 14.22
C ASP A 368 -2.28 -42.10 15.70
N THR A 369 -2.41 -43.10 16.58
CA THR A 369 -2.85 -42.90 17.97
C THR A 369 -1.75 -42.42 18.90
N TYR A 370 -0.52 -42.22 18.39
CA TYR A 370 0.66 -41.82 19.16
C TYR A 370 0.53 -40.42 19.79
N LEU A 371 -0.33 -39.57 19.23
CA LEU A 371 -0.68 -38.25 19.79
C LEU A 371 -1.69 -38.34 20.94
N GLY A 372 -2.49 -39.42 21.01
CA GLY A 372 -3.59 -39.62 21.96
C GLY A 372 -3.23 -40.29 23.29
N GLY A 373 -1.95 -40.60 23.52
CA GLY A 373 -1.48 -41.19 24.79
C GLY A 373 -1.87 -42.66 25.00
N ASN A 374 -2.21 -43.39 23.94
CA ASN A 374 -2.51 -44.81 24.01
C ASN A 374 -1.27 -45.59 24.52
N PRO A 375 -1.34 -46.30 25.67
CA PRO A 375 -0.18 -47.00 26.21
C PRO A 375 0.26 -48.21 25.36
N ALA A 376 -0.56 -48.65 24.41
CA ALA A 376 -0.20 -49.69 23.44
C ALA A 376 0.52 -49.12 22.20
N SER A 377 0.50 -47.80 21.99
CA SER A 377 1.14 -47.12 20.86
C SER A 377 2.63 -46.88 21.13
N ILE A 378 3.44 -46.90 20.06
CA ILE A 378 4.78 -46.32 20.11
C ILE A 378 4.64 -44.80 20.14
N ASN A 379 4.94 -44.21 21.30
CA ASN A 379 4.70 -42.80 21.57
C ASN A 379 5.64 -41.85 20.79
N ALA A 380 5.33 -40.55 20.82
CA ALA A 380 6.04 -39.51 20.08
C ALA A 380 7.55 -39.48 20.39
N THR A 381 7.97 -39.59 21.66
CA THR A 381 9.40 -39.59 22.01
C THR A 381 10.16 -40.74 21.36
N ARG A 382 9.57 -41.93 21.32
CA ARG A 382 10.22 -43.10 20.68
C ARG A 382 10.33 -42.92 19.18
N ARG A 383 9.29 -42.38 18.53
CA ARG A 383 9.32 -42.07 17.09
C ARG A 383 10.43 -41.06 16.78
N MET A 384 10.49 -39.97 17.54
CA MET A 384 11.51 -38.93 17.36
C MET A 384 12.91 -39.44 17.67
N ALA A 385 13.07 -40.41 18.58
CA ALA A 385 14.38 -41.03 18.85
C ALA A 385 15.01 -41.68 17.60
N HIS A 386 14.20 -42.12 16.63
CA HIS A 386 14.69 -42.66 15.37
C HIS A 386 15.31 -41.60 14.44
N LEU A 387 15.11 -40.29 14.71
CA LEU A 387 15.81 -39.19 14.04
C LEU A 387 17.28 -39.05 14.50
N GLY A 388 17.72 -39.84 15.49
CA GLY A 388 19.10 -39.84 15.98
C GLY A 388 19.36 -38.87 17.14
N PHE A 389 18.31 -38.26 17.70
CA PHE A 389 18.36 -37.48 18.95
C PHE A 389 17.17 -37.83 19.84
N GLY A 390 17.34 -37.73 21.16
CA GLY A 390 16.28 -38.02 22.12
C GLY A 390 15.67 -36.77 22.71
N LEU A 391 14.37 -36.82 23.02
CA LEU A 391 13.72 -35.91 23.96
C LEU A 391 13.56 -36.63 25.32
N ASP A 392 13.50 -35.86 26.40
CA ASP A 392 13.56 -36.43 27.75
C ASP A 392 12.33 -37.27 28.10
N ASP A 393 11.15 -36.86 27.63
CA ASP A 393 9.89 -37.58 27.83
C ASP A 393 8.83 -37.28 26.76
N ASN A 394 7.68 -37.95 26.89
CA ASN A 394 6.57 -37.84 25.94
C ASN A 394 5.76 -36.56 26.08
N SER A 395 5.73 -35.94 27.26
CA SER A 395 5.11 -34.63 27.40
C SER A 395 5.91 -33.56 26.65
N MET A 396 7.24 -33.60 26.71
CA MET A 396 8.11 -32.71 25.95
C MET A 396 7.94 -32.92 24.44
N ALA A 397 7.90 -34.18 23.99
CA ALA A 397 7.64 -34.50 22.57
C ALA A 397 6.28 -33.98 22.10
N LEU A 398 5.21 -34.22 22.86
CA LEU A 398 3.89 -33.71 22.52
C LEU A 398 3.82 -32.18 22.57
N ASN A 399 4.56 -31.53 23.48
CA ASN A 399 4.63 -30.07 23.53
C ASN A 399 5.29 -29.50 22.26
N VAL A 400 6.44 -30.06 21.85
CA VAL A 400 7.12 -29.67 20.60
C VAL A 400 6.22 -29.86 19.37
N LEU A 401 5.39 -30.91 19.36
CA LEU A 401 4.52 -31.21 18.22
C LEU A 401 3.23 -30.38 18.22
N LEU A 402 2.60 -30.13 19.38
CA LEU A 402 1.21 -29.67 19.46
C LEU A 402 1.00 -28.39 20.27
N ALA A 403 2.05 -27.70 20.74
CA ALA A 403 1.88 -26.45 21.48
C ALA A 403 1.05 -25.44 20.67
N GLY A 404 0.04 -24.86 21.31
CA GLY A 404 -0.86 -23.89 20.69
C GLY A 404 -1.80 -24.47 19.63
N HIS A 405 -1.92 -25.80 19.49
CA HIS A 405 -2.87 -26.39 18.55
C HIS A 405 -4.33 -26.05 18.92
N ASN A 406 -5.14 -25.71 17.92
CA ASN A 406 -6.50 -25.18 18.06
C ASN A 406 -6.56 -23.89 18.90
N THR A 407 -5.53 -23.06 18.78
CA THR A 407 -5.49 -21.70 19.31
C THR A 407 -5.11 -20.73 18.19
N SER A 408 -5.31 -19.42 18.40
CA SER A 408 -4.92 -18.41 17.41
C SER A 408 -3.41 -18.31 17.17
N ASN A 409 -2.58 -18.88 18.05
CA ASN A 409 -1.11 -18.80 17.98
C ASN A 409 -0.46 -20.19 18.09
N PRO A 410 -0.56 -21.04 17.05
CA PRO A 410 0.09 -22.35 17.05
C PRO A 410 1.61 -22.21 17.02
N THR A 411 2.34 -23.01 17.81
CA THR A 411 3.82 -22.97 17.86
C THR A 411 4.48 -24.33 17.70
N GLY A 412 3.74 -25.43 17.95
CA GLY A 412 4.23 -26.78 17.73
C GLY A 412 4.37 -27.11 16.24
N LEU A 413 5.27 -28.04 15.90
CA LEU A 413 5.58 -28.44 14.52
C LEU A 413 4.38 -28.99 13.74
N LEU A 414 3.42 -29.62 14.42
CA LEU A 414 2.17 -30.15 13.85
C LEU A 414 0.95 -29.33 14.27
N ALA A 415 1.15 -28.22 14.99
CA ALA A 415 0.06 -27.43 15.50
C ALA A 415 -0.58 -26.62 14.37
N VAL A 416 -1.89 -26.77 14.22
CA VAL A 416 -2.73 -25.93 13.37
C VAL A 416 -3.54 -24.98 14.25
N SER A 417 -3.79 -23.75 13.80
CA SER A 417 -4.67 -22.79 14.45
C SER A 417 -6.14 -23.26 14.47
N ASP A 418 -6.96 -22.61 15.28
CA ASP A 418 -8.40 -22.90 15.39
C ASP A 418 -9.19 -22.57 14.11
N ASP A 419 -8.71 -21.64 13.30
CA ASP A 419 -9.27 -21.30 11.98
C ASP A 419 -8.71 -22.14 10.82
N GLY A 420 -7.71 -23.00 11.08
CA GLY A 420 -7.10 -23.86 10.07
C GLY A 420 -6.07 -23.20 9.15
N ASN A 421 -5.78 -21.90 9.32
CA ASN A 421 -5.01 -21.13 8.34
C ASN A 421 -3.54 -20.92 8.71
N THR A 422 -3.18 -21.08 9.99
CA THR A 422 -1.82 -20.88 10.48
C THR A 422 -1.23 -22.19 10.99
N TYR A 423 0.06 -22.42 10.67
CA TYR A 423 0.77 -23.64 11.02
C TYR A 423 1.96 -23.31 11.93
N GLY A 424 2.02 -23.98 13.08
CA GLY A 424 3.03 -23.73 14.11
C GLY A 424 4.45 -24.04 13.66
N VAL A 425 4.66 -24.86 12.61
CA VAL A 425 5.97 -25.07 12.01
C VAL A 425 6.60 -23.77 11.50
N ALA A 426 5.82 -22.86 10.93
CA ALA A 426 6.33 -21.55 10.49
C ALA A 426 6.84 -20.73 11.68
N ASN A 427 6.07 -20.71 12.78
CA ASN A 427 6.46 -20.02 14.01
C ASN A 427 7.68 -20.67 14.67
N PHE A 428 7.75 -22.01 14.72
CA PHE A 428 8.90 -22.75 15.25
C PHE A 428 10.18 -22.39 14.50
N MET A 429 10.13 -22.33 13.16
CA MET A 429 11.29 -22.03 12.33
C MET A 429 11.85 -20.62 12.52
N GLN A 430 11.04 -19.68 13.01
CA GLN A 430 11.46 -18.31 13.33
C GLN A 430 12.03 -18.17 14.75
N MET A 431 11.87 -19.17 15.62
CA MET A 431 12.38 -19.12 16.98
C MET A 431 13.90 -19.28 17.02
N ASN A 432 14.55 -18.46 17.85
CA ASN A 432 15.92 -18.73 18.25
C ASN A 432 15.97 -19.79 19.37
N ALA A 433 17.16 -20.33 19.63
CA ALA A 433 17.33 -21.39 20.62
C ALA A 433 16.85 -21.03 22.04
N SER A 434 16.98 -19.76 22.45
CA SER A 434 16.51 -19.30 23.76
C SER A 434 14.98 -19.27 23.84
N GLN A 435 14.30 -18.84 22.78
CA GLN A 435 12.84 -18.85 22.70
C GLN A 435 12.30 -20.29 22.69
N ALA A 436 12.96 -21.19 21.95
CA ALA A 436 12.59 -22.59 21.89
C ALA A 436 12.81 -23.32 23.23
N GLU A 437 13.88 -23.00 23.97
CA GLU A 437 14.12 -23.50 25.32
C GLU A 437 13.00 -23.06 26.27
N GLU A 438 12.60 -21.79 26.23
CA GLU A 438 11.52 -21.26 27.06
C GLU A 438 10.15 -21.87 26.71
N ALA A 439 9.85 -22.02 25.41
CA ALA A 439 8.57 -22.53 24.95
C ALA A 439 8.41 -24.06 25.12
N PHE A 440 9.49 -24.81 24.88
CA PHE A 440 9.42 -26.28 24.75
C PHE A 440 10.27 -27.06 25.77
N GLY A 441 11.21 -26.40 26.46
CA GLY A 441 12.15 -27.07 27.36
C GLY A 441 13.21 -27.90 26.62
N ILE A 442 13.49 -27.58 25.35
CA ILE A 442 14.48 -28.28 24.53
C ILE A 442 15.83 -27.56 24.53
N SER A 443 16.92 -28.31 24.44
CA SER A 443 18.27 -27.79 24.29
C SER A 443 18.53 -27.22 22.89
N GLU A 444 19.54 -26.36 22.76
CA GLU A 444 20.00 -25.81 21.47
C GLU A 444 20.26 -26.90 20.42
N ALA A 445 20.87 -28.03 20.82
CA ALA A 445 21.13 -29.15 19.91
C ALA A 445 19.85 -29.84 19.44
N GLN A 446 18.86 -30.02 20.32
CA GLN A 446 17.55 -30.58 19.96
C GLN A 446 16.77 -29.61 19.06
N HIS A 447 16.79 -28.31 19.36
CA HIS A 447 16.20 -27.28 18.51
C HIS A 447 16.81 -27.29 17.10
N GLY A 448 18.15 -27.31 16.99
CA GLY A 448 18.83 -27.39 15.70
C GLY A 448 18.48 -28.66 14.91
N ALA A 449 18.36 -29.81 15.56
CA ALA A 449 17.96 -31.05 14.90
C ALA A 449 16.51 -31.02 14.38
N LEU A 450 15.58 -30.49 15.17
CA LEU A 450 14.18 -30.30 14.78
C LEU A 450 14.03 -29.29 13.65
N ALA A 451 14.75 -28.16 13.72
CA ALA A 451 14.76 -27.14 12.68
C ALA A 451 15.36 -27.66 11.37
N MET A 452 16.38 -28.54 11.42
CA MET A 452 16.89 -29.20 10.20
C MET A 452 15.88 -30.16 9.59
N TRP A 453 15.14 -30.92 10.40
CA TRP A 453 14.12 -31.85 9.92
C TRP A 453 12.93 -31.11 9.28
N ALA A 454 12.36 -30.12 9.98
CA ALA A 454 11.29 -29.27 9.46
C ALA A 454 11.75 -28.42 8.26
N GLY A 455 12.93 -27.81 8.37
CA GLY A 455 13.53 -27.02 7.31
C GLY A 455 13.82 -27.81 6.05
N GLY A 456 14.17 -29.10 6.17
CA GLY A 456 14.39 -29.97 5.00
C GLY A 456 13.17 -30.06 4.10
N TRP A 457 11.99 -30.26 4.68
CA TRP A 457 10.72 -30.23 3.95
C TRP A 457 10.35 -28.83 3.47
N TYR A 458 10.45 -27.82 4.34
CA TYR A 458 10.06 -26.44 4.03
C TYR A 458 10.94 -25.79 2.94
N THR A 459 12.19 -26.23 2.77
CA THR A 459 13.16 -25.66 1.82
C THR A 459 13.46 -26.57 0.63
N ASP A 460 12.56 -27.53 0.35
CA ASP A 460 12.64 -28.44 -0.81
C ASP A 460 13.84 -29.39 -0.84
N VAL A 461 14.55 -29.55 0.30
CA VAL A 461 15.65 -30.52 0.44
C VAL A 461 15.09 -31.95 0.55
N THR A 462 13.96 -32.10 1.24
CA THR A 462 13.22 -33.37 1.36
C THR A 462 12.03 -33.35 0.41
N THR A 463 11.77 -34.48 -0.26
CA THR A 463 10.71 -34.63 -1.24
C THR A 463 9.83 -35.83 -0.93
N LEU A 464 8.54 -35.74 -1.30
CA LEU A 464 7.58 -36.84 -1.23
C LEU A 464 7.59 -37.60 -2.56
N PRO A 465 7.96 -38.89 -2.59
CA PRO A 465 7.86 -39.71 -3.79
C PRO A 465 6.39 -40.01 -4.12
N MET A 466 5.89 -39.45 -5.22
CA MET A 466 4.46 -39.52 -5.56
C MET A 466 3.97 -40.91 -5.97
N PHE A 467 4.87 -41.84 -6.31
CA PHE A 467 4.50 -43.23 -6.59
C PHE A 467 3.83 -43.93 -5.40
N LEU A 468 4.11 -43.49 -4.17
CA LEU A 468 3.46 -43.98 -2.96
C LEU A 468 1.96 -43.65 -2.93
N LEU A 469 1.55 -42.62 -3.66
CA LEU A 469 0.17 -42.16 -3.78
C LEU A 469 -0.43 -42.48 -5.15
N GLY A 470 0.21 -43.36 -5.93
CA GLY A 470 -0.23 -43.75 -7.28
C GLY A 470 0.12 -42.74 -8.39
N GLY A 471 0.87 -41.68 -8.07
CA GLY A 471 1.40 -40.70 -9.02
C GLY A 471 2.79 -41.07 -9.55
N SER A 472 3.48 -40.09 -10.13
CA SER A 472 4.86 -40.24 -10.61
C SER A 472 5.69 -39.00 -10.26
N GLY A 473 7.00 -39.16 -10.10
CA GLY A 473 7.90 -38.06 -9.74
C GLY A 473 7.95 -37.79 -8.22
N GLU A 474 8.44 -36.61 -7.87
CA GLU A 474 8.65 -36.16 -6.50
C GLU A 474 7.94 -34.84 -6.26
N MET A 475 7.43 -34.63 -5.04
CA MET A 475 6.75 -33.41 -4.62
C MET A 475 7.58 -32.68 -3.54
N THR A 476 8.01 -31.47 -3.85
CA THR A 476 8.58 -30.53 -2.88
C THR A 476 7.51 -29.58 -2.35
N ALA A 477 7.81 -28.82 -1.30
CA ALA A 477 6.87 -27.85 -0.75
C ALA A 477 6.58 -26.70 -1.74
N SER A 478 7.61 -26.19 -2.44
CA SER A 478 7.41 -25.17 -3.48
C SER A 478 6.70 -25.72 -4.72
N LEU A 479 6.95 -26.98 -5.11
CA LEU A 479 6.22 -27.61 -6.21
C LEU A 479 4.75 -27.81 -5.85
N PHE A 480 4.46 -28.18 -4.60
CA PHE A 480 3.10 -28.27 -4.09
C PHE A 480 2.38 -26.93 -4.22
N VAL A 481 2.96 -25.85 -3.72
CA VAL A 481 2.40 -24.48 -3.85
C VAL A 481 2.13 -24.12 -5.31
N ASN A 482 3.11 -24.29 -6.19
CA ASN A 482 2.95 -23.99 -7.62
C ASN A 482 1.86 -24.84 -8.28
N THR A 483 1.73 -26.12 -7.89
CA THR A 483 0.70 -27.00 -8.41
C THR A 483 -0.68 -26.56 -7.92
N THR A 484 -0.86 -26.41 -6.61
CA THR A 484 -2.17 -26.12 -6.00
C THR A 484 -2.67 -24.70 -6.24
N PHE A 485 -1.79 -23.76 -6.58
CA PHE A 485 -2.20 -22.43 -7.03
C PHE A 485 -2.96 -22.48 -8.36
N GLY A 486 -2.54 -23.34 -9.29
CA GLY A 486 -3.07 -23.39 -10.65
C GLY A 486 -3.82 -24.67 -11.03
N ALA A 487 -3.92 -25.65 -10.14
CA ALA A 487 -4.53 -26.96 -10.41
C ALA A 487 -5.12 -27.58 -9.12
N GLU A 488 -5.64 -28.80 -9.24
CA GLU A 488 -6.19 -29.57 -8.11
C GLU A 488 -5.08 -29.96 -7.11
N ASP A 489 -5.41 -30.04 -5.81
CA ASP A 489 -4.51 -30.56 -4.78
C ASP A 489 -4.13 -32.01 -5.12
N PRO A 490 -2.84 -32.29 -5.44
CA PRO A 490 -2.41 -33.62 -5.87
C PRO A 490 -2.37 -34.66 -4.74
N LEU A 491 -2.54 -34.24 -3.49
CA LEU A 491 -2.50 -35.10 -2.30
C LEU A 491 -3.91 -35.40 -1.79
N ASN A 492 -4.78 -34.39 -1.70
CA ASN A 492 -6.09 -34.51 -1.07
C ASN A 492 -7.28 -34.41 -2.04
N GLY A 493 -7.03 -33.99 -3.29
CA GLY A 493 -8.08 -33.60 -4.24
C GLY A 493 -8.74 -32.28 -3.87
N GLY A 494 -9.60 -31.76 -4.76
CA GLY A 494 -10.20 -30.43 -4.59
C GLY A 494 -9.21 -29.28 -4.78
N TYR A 495 -9.61 -28.07 -4.39
CA TYR A 495 -8.84 -26.85 -4.67
C TYR A 495 -8.67 -26.01 -3.41
N LEU A 496 -7.54 -25.31 -3.30
CA LEU A 496 -7.33 -24.35 -2.22
C LEU A 496 -8.19 -23.10 -2.43
N ASP A 497 -8.64 -22.48 -1.34
CA ASP A 497 -9.53 -21.31 -1.40
C ASP A 497 -8.87 -20.10 -2.06
N LYS A 498 -7.58 -19.87 -1.80
CA LYS A 498 -6.78 -18.78 -2.39
C LYS A 498 -5.90 -19.27 -3.55
N SER A 499 -6.52 -20.03 -4.45
CA SER A 499 -5.95 -20.49 -5.73
C SER A 499 -6.75 -19.95 -6.91
N LEU A 500 -6.27 -20.14 -8.14
CA LEU A 500 -7.02 -19.76 -9.35
C LEU A 500 -8.38 -20.47 -9.46
N ASN A 501 -8.55 -21.63 -8.83
CA ASN A 501 -9.82 -22.34 -8.83
C ASN A 501 -10.77 -21.92 -7.69
N LEU A 502 -10.31 -21.09 -6.75
CA LEU A 502 -11.15 -20.46 -5.71
C LEU A 502 -11.96 -21.48 -4.91
N GLY A 503 -11.31 -22.52 -4.37
CA GLY A 503 -11.99 -23.60 -3.64
C GLY A 503 -12.91 -24.48 -4.53
N GLY A 504 -12.77 -24.39 -5.86
CA GLY A 504 -13.67 -25.00 -6.85
C GLY A 504 -14.81 -24.07 -7.30
N GLY A 505 -14.89 -22.86 -6.73
CA GLY A 505 -15.85 -21.83 -7.12
C GLY A 505 -15.70 -21.36 -8.57
N TRP A 506 -14.49 -21.36 -9.11
CA TRP A 506 -14.22 -20.89 -10.48
C TRP A 506 -15.04 -21.64 -11.53
N ALA A 507 -14.98 -22.97 -11.53
CA ALA A 507 -15.73 -23.80 -12.47
C ALA A 507 -17.25 -23.64 -12.28
N LEU A 508 -17.71 -23.45 -11.03
CA LEU A 508 -19.13 -23.25 -10.70
C LEU A 508 -19.70 -21.93 -11.20
N LEU A 509 -18.88 -20.89 -11.33
CA LEU A 509 -19.29 -19.62 -11.94
C LEU A 509 -19.63 -19.77 -13.44
N GLY A 510 -19.20 -20.86 -14.07
CA GLY A 510 -19.38 -21.08 -15.51
C GLY A 510 -18.54 -20.16 -16.39
N ALA A 511 -17.67 -19.34 -15.80
CA ALA A 511 -16.63 -18.61 -16.52
C ALA A 511 -15.76 -19.64 -17.26
N SER A 512 -15.61 -19.50 -18.58
CA SER A 512 -15.00 -20.47 -19.52
C SER A 512 -15.79 -21.72 -19.94
N GLY A 513 -17.06 -21.84 -19.57
CA GLY A 513 -17.86 -23.03 -19.90
C GLY A 513 -17.84 -24.12 -18.82
N GLY A 514 -17.36 -23.77 -17.62
CA GLY A 514 -17.40 -24.62 -16.44
C GLY A 514 -16.17 -25.52 -16.26
N GLU A 515 -15.07 -25.21 -16.96
CA GLU A 515 -13.81 -25.94 -16.83
C GLU A 515 -12.96 -25.33 -15.70
N ALA A 516 -12.41 -26.20 -14.85
CA ALA A 516 -11.44 -25.81 -13.85
C ALA A 516 -10.11 -25.41 -14.51
N ILE A 517 -9.33 -24.58 -13.81
CA ILE A 517 -7.96 -24.27 -14.21
C ILE A 517 -7.07 -25.48 -13.92
N ASP A 518 -6.25 -25.84 -14.90
CA ASP A 518 -5.23 -26.89 -14.81
C ASP A 518 -3.94 -26.38 -15.48
N LEU A 519 -3.20 -25.55 -14.74
CA LEU A 519 -1.94 -24.96 -15.22
C LEU A 519 -0.75 -25.87 -14.91
N ASP A 520 0.21 -25.90 -15.83
CA ASP A 520 1.53 -26.46 -15.56
C ASP A 520 2.18 -25.72 -14.37
N PRO A 521 2.77 -26.43 -13.38
CA PRO A 521 3.35 -25.80 -12.19
C PRO A 521 4.41 -24.74 -12.50
N ALA A 522 5.14 -24.83 -13.62
CA ALA A 522 6.11 -23.81 -13.99
C ALA A 522 5.44 -22.49 -14.40
N LEU A 523 4.25 -22.56 -15.03
CA LEU A 523 3.47 -21.36 -15.36
C LEU A 523 2.86 -20.73 -14.10
N SER A 524 2.34 -21.54 -13.18
CA SER A 524 1.90 -21.05 -11.87
C SER A 524 3.05 -20.38 -11.10
N GLY A 525 4.23 -21.00 -11.09
CA GLY A 525 5.43 -20.42 -10.49
C GLY A 525 5.85 -19.09 -11.13
N ASN A 526 5.72 -18.96 -12.45
CA ASN A 526 5.96 -17.67 -13.13
C ASN A 526 4.88 -16.62 -12.79
N ALA A 527 3.61 -17.04 -12.65
CA ALA A 527 2.52 -16.15 -12.26
C ALA A 527 2.66 -15.63 -10.81
N LEU A 528 3.21 -16.45 -9.90
CA LEU A 528 3.47 -16.07 -8.52
C LEU A 528 4.78 -15.30 -8.35
N TYR A 529 5.89 -15.85 -8.87
CA TYR A 529 7.25 -15.41 -8.53
C TYR A 529 8.07 -14.88 -9.71
N GLY A 530 7.49 -14.83 -10.91
CA GLY A 530 8.17 -14.28 -12.10
C GLY A 530 8.40 -12.78 -12.00
N PRO A 531 8.95 -12.13 -13.06
CA PRO A 531 9.21 -10.69 -13.06
C PRO A 531 7.97 -9.80 -12.84
N LEU A 532 6.78 -10.30 -13.18
CA LEU A 532 5.47 -9.68 -12.90
C LEU A 532 4.68 -10.49 -11.85
N GLY A 533 5.36 -11.31 -11.08
CA GLY A 533 4.76 -12.26 -10.16
C GLY A 533 3.85 -11.58 -9.14
N LEU A 534 2.70 -12.17 -8.86
CA LEU A 534 1.71 -11.63 -7.92
C LEU A 534 2.22 -11.54 -6.48
N THR A 535 3.27 -12.27 -6.11
CA THR A 535 3.90 -12.16 -4.78
C THR A 535 4.89 -11.00 -4.69
N THR A 536 5.24 -10.37 -5.80
CA THR A 536 6.17 -9.25 -5.85
C THR A 536 5.43 -7.92 -5.74
N ASP A 537 6.00 -6.95 -5.01
CA ASP A 537 5.38 -5.62 -4.84
C ASP A 537 5.09 -4.95 -6.19
N ASN A 538 6.06 -4.98 -7.11
CA ASN A 538 5.90 -4.41 -8.45
C ASN A 538 4.87 -5.17 -9.29
N GLY A 539 4.87 -6.51 -9.26
CA GLY A 539 3.94 -7.32 -10.03
C GLY A 539 2.50 -7.14 -9.56
N ALA A 540 2.26 -7.17 -8.25
CA ALA A 540 0.96 -6.90 -7.65
C ALA A 540 0.48 -5.46 -7.93
N ALA A 541 1.36 -4.46 -7.78
CA ALA A 541 1.02 -3.07 -8.07
C ALA A 541 0.65 -2.85 -9.55
N ILE A 542 1.39 -3.46 -10.49
CA ILE A 542 1.08 -3.39 -11.92
C ILE A 542 -0.24 -4.10 -12.23
N PHE A 543 -0.50 -5.26 -11.61
CA PHE A 543 -1.75 -5.99 -11.80
C PHE A 543 -2.95 -5.18 -11.28
N LEU A 544 -2.85 -4.60 -10.09
CA LEU A 544 -3.89 -3.74 -9.52
C LEU A 544 -4.07 -2.45 -10.31
N TYR A 545 -2.98 -1.79 -10.73
CA TYR A 545 -3.07 -0.65 -11.65
C TYR A 545 -3.82 -1.04 -12.93
N GLY A 546 -3.53 -2.22 -13.47
CA GLY A 546 -4.24 -2.80 -14.62
C GLY A 546 -5.74 -2.92 -14.39
N GLU A 547 -6.15 -3.57 -13.30
CA GLU A 547 -7.56 -3.78 -12.96
C GLU A 547 -8.30 -2.46 -12.69
N LEU A 548 -7.64 -1.49 -12.05
CA LEU A 548 -8.25 -0.23 -11.61
C LEU A 548 -8.27 0.83 -12.71
N SER A 549 -7.25 0.87 -13.57
CA SER A 549 -7.17 1.82 -14.69
C SER A 549 -7.80 1.30 -15.98
N GLY A 550 -7.93 -0.03 -16.13
CA GLY A 550 -8.30 -0.67 -17.39
C GLY A 550 -7.18 -0.67 -18.43
N MET A 551 -5.96 -0.26 -18.06
CA MET A 551 -4.79 -0.18 -18.94
C MET A 551 -3.53 -0.69 -18.22
N THR A 552 -2.54 -1.16 -18.97
CA THR A 552 -1.19 -1.32 -18.41
C THR A 552 -0.58 0.06 -18.12
N PRO A 553 0.37 0.19 -17.18
CA PRO A 553 1.19 1.40 -17.11
C PRO A 553 1.93 1.61 -18.44
N PRO A 554 2.46 2.82 -18.73
CA PRO A 554 3.14 3.17 -19.98
C PRO A 554 4.54 2.54 -20.09
N LEU A 555 4.57 1.21 -20.03
CA LEU A 555 5.74 0.36 -20.04
C LEU A 555 5.64 -0.64 -21.20
N ASN A 556 6.80 -0.96 -21.76
CA ASN A 556 7.01 -2.03 -22.71
C ASN A 556 7.51 -3.27 -21.96
N PHE A 557 6.61 -4.22 -21.75
CA PHE A 557 6.88 -5.48 -21.05
C PHE A 557 7.67 -6.51 -21.87
N SER A 558 7.96 -6.22 -23.16
CA SER A 558 8.80 -7.09 -23.99
C SER A 558 10.30 -6.92 -23.74
N THR A 559 10.69 -5.90 -22.96
CA THR A 559 12.08 -5.65 -22.56
C THR A 559 12.29 -6.00 -21.09
N SER A 560 13.52 -6.41 -20.75
CA SER A 560 13.91 -6.67 -19.36
C SER A 560 15.16 -5.83 -19.01
N PRO A 561 15.05 -4.81 -18.13
CA PRO A 561 13.82 -4.33 -17.50
C PRO A 561 12.83 -3.67 -18.50
N PRO A 562 11.56 -3.49 -18.12
CA PRO A 562 10.60 -2.74 -18.92
C PRO A 562 11.11 -1.33 -19.25
N THR A 563 10.84 -0.87 -20.47
CA THR A 563 11.20 0.48 -20.95
C THR A 563 9.93 1.30 -21.22
N PRO A 564 9.95 2.64 -21.34
CA PRO A 564 8.75 3.41 -21.68
C PRO A 564 8.06 2.89 -22.95
N GLY A 565 6.75 2.71 -22.90
CA GLY A 565 5.96 2.10 -23.97
C GLY A 565 4.51 2.60 -24.01
N THR A 566 3.79 2.29 -25.09
CA THR A 566 2.37 2.65 -25.21
C THR A 566 1.52 1.74 -24.32
N PRO A 567 0.63 2.29 -23.46
CA PRO A 567 -0.32 1.51 -22.68
C PRO A 567 -1.18 0.57 -23.54
N MET A 568 -1.42 -0.63 -23.03
CA MET A 568 -2.31 -1.63 -23.62
C MET A 568 -3.58 -1.77 -22.78
N VAL A 569 -4.70 -2.14 -23.40
CA VAL A 569 -5.95 -2.43 -22.67
C VAL A 569 -5.71 -3.58 -21.70
N TRP A 570 -6.14 -3.41 -20.45
CA TRP A 570 -6.08 -4.47 -19.45
C TRP A 570 -7.25 -5.44 -19.60
N ASP A 571 -7.00 -6.55 -20.30
CA ASP A 571 -7.96 -7.63 -20.51
C ASP A 571 -7.30 -9.01 -20.37
N SER A 572 -8.11 -10.07 -20.38
CA SER A 572 -7.60 -11.44 -20.19
C SER A 572 -6.62 -11.87 -21.30
N ALA A 573 -6.68 -11.26 -22.49
CA ALA A 573 -5.72 -11.55 -23.57
C ALA A 573 -4.36 -10.92 -23.29
N THR A 574 -4.34 -9.68 -22.81
CA THR A 574 -3.13 -8.97 -22.40
C THR A 574 -2.48 -9.63 -21.19
N ILE A 575 -3.26 -9.98 -20.16
CA ILE A 575 -2.76 -10.73 -19.00
C ILE A 575 -2.21 -12.09 -19.44
N GLY A 576 -2.95 -12.82 -20.27
CA GLY A 576 -2.48 -14.10 -20.81
C GLY A 576 -1.13 -13.99 -21.53
N ALA A 577 -0.95 -12.93 -22.32
CA ALA A 577 0.31 -12.67 -23.01
C ALA A 577 1.46 -12.30 -22.05
N LEU A 578 1.19 -11.54 -20.99
CA LEU A 578 2.20 -11.13 -20.00
C LEU A 578 2.70 -12.31 -19.15
N TYR A 579 1.79 -13.20 -18.75
CA TYR A 579 2.12 -14.32 -17.86
C TYR A 579 2.42 -15.64 -18.59
N GLY A 580 2.14 -15.70 -19.91
CA GLY A 580 2.32 -16.92 -20.72
C GLY A 580 1.23 -17.97 -20.47
N ILE A 581 0.02 -17.53 -20.13
CA ILE A 581 -1.13 -18.38 -19.80
C ILE A 581 -2.30 -18.11 -20.76
N ASP A 582 -3.29 -19.00 -20.78
CA ASP A 582 -4.49 -18.79 -21.59
C ASP A 582 -5.45 -17.77 -20.97
N THR A 583 -6.47 -17.38 -21.74
CA THR A 583 -7.47 -16.40 -21.31
C THR A 583 -8.37 -16.88 -20.17
N ASN A 584 -8.51 -18.19 -19.96
CA ASN A 584 -9.29 -18.76 -18.86
C ASN A 584 -8.54 -18.53 -17.54
N ALA A 585 -7.29 -18.99 -17.47
CA ALA A 585 -6.41 -18.77 -16.33
C ALA A 585 -6.18 -17.28 -16.05
N ALA A 586 -6.00 -16.47 -17.09
CA ALA A 586 -5.91 -15.02 -16.95
C ALA A 586 -7.18 -14.44 -16.30
N SER A 587 -8.37 -14.87 -16.73
CA SER A 587 -9.64 -14.40 -16.12
C SER A 587 -9.76 -14.85 -14.65
N ALA A 588 -9.32 -16.07 -14.34
CA ALA A 588 -9.28 -16.57 -12.97
C ALA A 588 -8.35 -15.74 -12.08
N MET A 589 -7.17 -15.31 -12.58
CA MET A 589 -6.28 -14.39 -11.85
C MET A 589 -6.98 -13.07 -11.52
N ARG A 590 -7.74 -12.50 -12.47
CA ARG A 590 -8.50 -11.27 -12.24
C ARG A 590 -9.54 -11.46 -11.14
N THR A 591 -10.28 -12.58 -11.17
CA THR A 591 -11.30 -12.91 -10.16
C THR A 591 -10.70 -13.24 -8.81
N LEU A 592 -9.53 -13.88 -8.74
CA LEU A 592 -8.79 -14.05 -7.49
C LEU A 592 -8.42 -12.68 -6.90
N MET A 593 -7.90 -11.77 -7.73
CA MET A 593 -7.47 -10.45 -7.28
C MET A 593 -8.66 -9.58 -6.85
N MET A 594 -9.65 -9.40 -7.73
CA MET A 594 -10.72 -8.41 -7.58
C MET A 594 -12.05 -8.99 -7.08
N GLY A 595 -12.17 -10.32 -7.02
CA GLY A 595 -13.37 -11.03 -6.60
C GLY A 595 -14.36 -11.31 -7.73
N GLY A 596 -15.45 -11.97 -7.34
CA GLY A 596 -16.61 -12.23 -8.17
C GLY A 596 -17.86 -12.39 -7.30
N PRO A 597 -19.06 -12.50 -7.90
CA PRO A 597 -20.28 -12.69 -7.12
C PRO A 597 -20.21 -13.93 -6.22
N GLY A 598 -20.13 -13.71 -4.90
CA GLY A 598 -20.05 -14.78 -3.90
C GLY A 598 -18.66 -15.44 -3.76
N LEU A 599 -17.61 -14.81 -4.29
CA LEU A 599 -16.22 -15.27 -4.13
C LEU A 599 -15.35 -14.19 -3.48
N ASP A 600 -14.58 -14.60 -2.48
CA ASP A 600 -13.72 -13.72 -1.72
C ASP A 600 -12.50 -13.28 -2.55
N SER A 601 -12.27 -11.99 -2.63
CA SER A 601 -11.12 -11.41 -3.32
C SER A 601 -9.88 -11.32 -2.43
N VAL A 602 -8.70 -11.17 -3.06
CA VAL A 602 -7.49 -10.74 -2.35
C VAL A 602 -7.59 -9.24 -2.03
N TYR A 603 -7.83 -8.42 -3.05
CA TYR A 603 -7.98 -6.97 -2.95
C TYR A 603 -9.44 -6.58 -2.78
N GLY A 604 -9.71 -5.51 -2.04
CA GLY A 604 -11.04 -4.90 -1.95
C GLY A 604 -11.06 -3.70 -1.00
N THR A 605 -12.25 -3.29 -0.60
CA THR A 605 -12.47 -2.11 0.27
C THR A 605 -13.20 -2.45 1.55
N THR A 606 -13.56 -3.72 1.76
CA THR A 606 -14.29 -4.22 2.93
C THR A 606 -13.54 -5.38 3.57
N ALA A 607 -13.88 -5.70 4.82
CA ALA A 607 -13.29 -6.81 5.56
C ALA A 607 -13.58 -8.20 4.95
N ASP A 608 -14.50 -8.29 3.98
CA ASP A 608 -14.81 -9.55 3.26
C ASP A 608 -13.66 -9.96 2.33
N SER A 609 -12.86 -8.99 1.86
CA SER A 609 -11.66 -9.23 1.09
C SER A 609 -10.48 -9.57 2.00
N PHE A 610 -9.57 -10.41 1.54
CA PHE A 610 -8.48 -10.93 2.36
C PHE A 610 -7.57 -9.84 2.95
N VAL A 611 -7.04 -8.93 2.11
CA VAL A 611 -6.06 -7.93 2.56
C VAL A 611 -6.66 -6.92 3.54
N PRO A 612 -7.80 -6.26 3.25
CA PRO A 612 -8.43 -5.36 4.21
C PRO A 612 -8.83 -6.08 5.50
N GLY A 613 -9.38 -7.29 5.41
CA GLY A 613 -9.73 -8.11 6.58
C GLY A 613 -8.52 -8.41 7.46
N TYR A 614 -7.40 -8.78 6.85
CA TYR A 614 -6.12 -9.02 7.53
C TYR A 614 -5.59 -7.77 8.23
N LEU A 615 -5.61 -6.61 7.56
CA LEU A 615 -5.15 -5.35 8.16
C LEU A 615 -6.01 -4.96 9.36
N MET A 616 -7.33 -5.09 9.24
CA MET A 616 -8.29 -4.80 10.30
C MET A 616 -8.13 -5.75 11.50
N SER A 617 -7.96 -7.05 11.27
CA SER A 617 -7.86 -8.03 12.35
C SER A 617 -6.52 -7.98 13.09
N ASN A 618 -5.42 -7.76 12.38
CA ASN A 618 -4.07 -7.86 12.95
C ASN A 618 -3.50 -6.53 13.45
N PHE A 619 -3.86 -5.42 12.81
CA PHE A 619 -3.37 -4.09 13.19
C PHE A 619 -4.44 -3.20 13.82
N GLY A 620 -5.73 -3.56 13.70
CA GLY A 620 -6.82 -2.73 14.20
C GLY A 620 -7.03 -1.44 13.40
N THR A 621 -6.38 -1.28 12.24
CA THR A 621 -6.61 -0.16 11.32
C THR A 621 -7.92 -0.36 10.57
N THR A 622 -8.62 0.72 10.25
CA THR A 622 -9.93 0.68 9.59
C THR A 622 -10.01 1.69 8.44
N PRO A 623 -10.89 1.49 7.44
CA PRO A 623 -11.10 2.45 6.35
C PRO A 623 -11.55 3.84 6.81
N TYR A 624 -12.18 3.93 7.99
CA TYR A 624 -12.60 5.19 8.60
C TYR A 624 -12.12 5.23 10.05
N LEU A 625 -11.68 6.41 10.50
CA LEU A 625 -11.23 6.66 11.87
C LEU A 625 -12.15 7.67 12.54
N THR A 626 -12.43 7.46 13.83
CA THR A 626 -13.07 8.45 14.71
C THR A 626 -12.02 8.97 15.68
N GLN A 627 -11.71 10.26 15.59
CA GLN A 627 -10.72 10.92 16.44
C GLN A 627 -11.01 12.42 16.56
N SER A 628 -10.43 13.07 17.57
CA SER A 628 -10.44 14.53 17.71
C SER A 628 -9.93 15.24 16.45
N PHE A 629 -10.46 16.42 16.15
CA PHE A 629 -9.99 17.26 15.03
C PHE A 629 -8.48 17.53 15.08
N ASN A 630 -7.90 17.75 16.27
CA ASN A 630 -6.46 17.88 16.48
C ASN A 630 -5.66 16.68 15.93
N ASN A 631 -5.99 15.46 16.36
CA ASN A 631 -5.36 14.24 15.83
C ASN A 631 -5.55 14.10 14.31
N TRP A 632 -6.74 14.39 13.79
CA TRP A 632 -7.02 14.31 12.35
C TRP A 632 -6.21 15.30 11.50
N LEU A 633 -6.09 16.54 11.95
CA LEU A 633 -5.39 17.58 11.19
C LEU A 633 -3.87 17.51 11.39
N LEU A 634 -3.43 17.42 12.65
CA LEU A 634 -2.05 17.68 13.06
C LEU A 634 -1.23 16.40 13.37
N GLY A 635 -1.85 15.22 13.35
CA GLY A 635 -1.12 13.96 13.47
C GLY A 635 -1.85 12.84 14.19
N TRP A 636 -1.86 11.65 13.60
CA TRP A 636 -2.25 10.42 14.28
C TRP A 636 -1.25 9.28 14.02
N HIS A 637 -1.21 8.33 14.94
CA HIS A 637 -0.35 7.15 14.85
C HIS A 637 -1.06 6.05 14.04
N ASP A 638 -0.36 5.54 13.03
CA ASP A 638 -0.79 4.43 12.19
C ASP A 638 0.04 3.16 12.51
N PRO A 639 -0.61 2.09 13.00
CA PRO A 639 0.08 0.88 13.45
C PRO A 639 0.71 0.07 12.31
N VAL A 640 0.19 0.18 11.09
CA VAL A 640 0.74 -0.55 9.93
C VAL A 640 2.05 0.09 9.50
N ASN A 641 2.09 1.42 9.38
CA ASN A 641 3.31 2.16 9.07
C ASN A 641 4.37 1.97 10.17
N ALA A 642 3.98 1.93 11.44
CA ALA A 642 4.89 1.62 12.53
C ALA A 642 5.48 0.20 12.40
N TYR A 643 4.64 -0.79 12.09
CA TYR A 643 5.08 -2.16 11.85
C TYR A 643 6.04 -2.28 10.66
N LEU A 644 5.77 -1.59 9.55
CA LEU A 644 6.66 -1.58 8.38
C LEU A 644 8.03 -0.96 8.71
N ALA A 645 8.07 0.03 9.62
CA ALA A 645 9.31 0.68 10.01
C ALA A 645 10.13 -0.11 11.03
N THR A 646 9.51 -0.76 12.02
CA THR A 646 10.23 -1.35 13.17
C THR A 646 9.86 -2.81 13.48
N GLY A 647 8.89 -3.38 12.78
CA GLY A 647 8.30 -4.69 13.11
C GLY A 647 7.41 -4.67 14.36
N ASN A 648 7.14 -3.50 14.94
CA ASN A 648 6.28 -3.35 16.11
C ASN A 648 5.17 -2.31 15.84
N PRO A 649 3.90 -2.73 15.73
CA PRO A 649 2.80 -1.81 15.43
C PRO A 649 2.50 -0.84 16.58
N MET A 650 3.03 -1.09 17.78
CA MET A 650 2.86 -0.25 18.97
C MET A 650 4.02 0.74 19.17
N ASP A 651 5.01 0.77 18.27
CA ASP A 651 6.12 1.71 18.36
C ASP A 651 5.67 3.10 17.94
N LYS A 652 5.54 4.00 18.94
CA LYS A 652 5.10 5.39 18.74
C LYS A 652 6.24 6.34 18.36
N SER A 653 7.47 5.87 18.20
CA SER A 653 8.57 6.70 17.67
C SER A 653 8.49 6.87 16.15
N VAL A 654 7.67 6.05 15.48
CA VAL A 654 7.50 5.99 14.03
C VAL A 654 6.02 5.79 13.68
N GLY A 655 5.67 5.83 12.38
CA GLY A 655 4.33 5.52 11.91
C GLY A 655 3.32 6.63 12.18
N TRP A 656 3.69 7.89 11.96
CA TRP A 656 2.80 9.03 12.09
C TRP A 656 2.40 9.58 10.73
N THR A 657 1.19 10.13 10.66
CA THR A 657 0.62 10.76 9.46
C THR A 657 -0.20 11.97 9.87
N SER A 658 -0.27 13.00 9.02
CA SER A 658 -0.98 14.27 9.27
C SER A 658 -1.54 14.84 7.97
N LEU A 659 -2.49 15.77 8.08
CA LEU A 659 -2.98 16.55 6.93
C LEU A 659 -2.32 17.93 6.83
N GLU A 660 -1.82 18.45 7.94
CA GLU A 660 -1.05 19.70 7.99
C GLU A 660 0.31 19.45 8.68
N THR A 661 1.34 20.15 8.19
CA THR A 661 2.70 20.06 8.74
C THR A 661 2.84 20.97 9.94
N ASN A 662 2.69 20.39 11.13
CA ASN A 662 2.99 21.02 12.42
C ASN A 662 4.46 20.79 12.82
N GLU A 663 5.01 21.52 13.78
CA GLU A 663 6.39 21.29 14.26
C GLU A 663 6.57 19.84 14.78
N THR A 664 5.56 19.33 15.48
CA THR A 664 5.51 17.95 15.96
C THR A 664 4.14 17.35 15.73
N TYR A 665 4.05 16.04 15.55
CA TYR A 665 2.75 15.36 15.47
C TYR A 665 2.00 15.54 16.79
N TYR A 666 0.70 15.84 16.71
CA TYR A 666 -0.11 16.04 17.90
C TYR A 666 -0.14 14.78 18.78
N GLY A 667 0.13 14.94 20.08
CA GLY A 667 0.11 13.84 21.05
C GLY A 667 1.25 12.80 20.90
N SER A 668 2.30 13.09 20.12
CA SER A 668 3.41 12.16 19.84
C SER A 668 4.56 12.15 20.84
N ASP A 669 4.47 12.90 21.93
CA ASP A 669 5.58 13.14 22.86
C ASP A 669 6.84 13.74 22.20
N GLY A 670 6.64 14.55 21.14
CA GLY A 670 7.69 15.36 20.51
C GLY A 670 8.34 14.74 19.26
N VAL A 671 7.65 13.84 18.56
CA VAL A 671 8.10 13.37 17.24
C VAL A 671 7.92 14.51 16.24
N ALA A 672 9.04 14.97 15.66
CA ALA A 672 9.05 16.02 14.66
C ALA A 672 8.26 15.59 13.41
N ASN A 673 7.49 16.51 12.84
CA ASN A 673 6.76 16.30 11.59
C ASN A 673 7.49 17.05 10.46
N GLY A 674 8.69 16.54 10.15
CA GLY A 674 9.62 17.12 9.18
C GLY A 674 10.56 18.18 9.77
N ASP A 675 11.47 18.69 8.92
CA ASP A 675 12.48 19.72 9.26
C ASP A 675 12.03 21.14 8.83
N GLY A 676 10.75 21.32 8.51
CA GLY A 676 10.22 22.52 7.84
C GLY A 676 10.51 22.53 6.33
N THR A 677 10.05 23.58 5.66
CA THR A 677 10.19 23.75 4.20
C THR A 677 11.17 24.87 3.89
N ASN A 678 12.12 24.65 2.99
CA ASN A 678 13.07 25.68 2.56
C ASN A 678 12.54 26.40 1.31
N TYR A 679 12.29 27.69 1.41
CA TYR A 679 11.90 28.51 0.28
C TYR A 679 13.06 29.37 -0.18
N THR A 680 13.19 29.54 -1.49
CA THR A 680 14.02 30.57 -2.12
C THR A 680 13.10 31.53 -2.85
N MET A 681 13.19 32.82 -2.52
CA MET A 681 12.40 33.87 -3.15
C MET A 681 13.29 34.97 -3.73
N CYS A 682 12.75 35.70 -4.70
CA CYS A 682 13.37 36.87 -5.28
C CYS A 682 13.30 38.07 -4.31
N THR A 683 14.42 38.73 -4.08
CA THR A 683 14.51 39.88 -3.15
C THR A 683 14.03 41.19 -3.76
N GLY A 684 13.94 41.27 -5.10
CA GLY A 684 13.67 42.49 -5.86
C GLY A 684 14.92 43.34 -6.15
N GLU A 685 16.10 42.94 -5.70
CA GLU A 685 17.37 43.66 -5.95
C GLU A 685 17.89 43.54 -7.40
N VAL A 686 17.27 42.69 -8.22
CA VAL A 686 17.65 42.41 -9.60
C VAL A 686 16.42 42.30 -10.49
N ASP A 687 16.56 42.64 -11.77
CA ASP A 687 15.48 42.59 -12.76
C ASP A 687 15.26 41.18 -13.37
N THR A 688 15.92 40.15 -12.86
CA THR A 688 15.87 38.79 -13.44
C THR A 688 14.68 37.95 -12.96
N CYS A 689 14.04 38.36 -11.88
CA CYS A 689 12.84 37.75 -11.29
C CYS A 689 11.94 38.84 -10.73
N ASP A 690 10.65 38.54 -10.56
CA ASP A 690 9.70 39.49 -9.99
C ASP A 690 9.82 39.54 -8.47
N LYS A 691 9.54 40.70 -7.88
CA LYS A 691 9.77 40.94 -6.44
C LYS A 691 8.93 39.99 -5.59
N GLY A 692 9.56 39.28 -4.66
CA GLY A 692 8.90 38.29 -3.81
C GLY A 692 8.47 37.01 -4.54
N GLU A 693 8.78 36.84 -5.83
CA GLU A 693 8.48 35.62 -6.57
C GLU A 693 9.17 34.40 -5.93
N THR A 694 8.46 33.28 -5.82
CA THR A 694 9.06 32.01 -5.39
C THR A 694 9.91 31.42 -6.53
N LEU A 695 11.17 31.10 -6.23
CA LEU A 695 12.13 30.54 -7.18
C LEU A 695 12.35 29.03 -6.95
N ALA A 696 12.33 28.59 -5.69
CA ALA A 696 12.49 27.18 -5.36
C ALA A 696 11.86 26.83 -4.01
N GLU A 697 11.43 25.58 -3.89
CA GLU A 697 11.00 24.92 -2.66
C GLU A 697 11.84 23.65 -2.46
N ASP A 698 12.52 23.53 -1.32
CA ASP A 698 13.47 22.48 -0.98
C ASP A 698 14.51 22.20 -2.08
N GLY A 699 14.96 23.28 -2.74
CA GLY A 699 15.95 23.25 -3.82
C GLY A 699 15.38 22.82 -5.18
N SER A 700 14.08 22.61 -5.29
CA SER A 700 13.37 22.28 -6.53
C SER A 700 12.61 23.49 -7.08
N THR A 701 12.66 23.71 -8.39
CA THR A 701 11.82 24.70 -9.10
C THR A 701 10.43 24.13 -9.46
N GLN A 702 10.14 22.91 -9.03
CA GLN A 702 8.93 22.14 -9.32
C GLN A 702 8.26 21.76 -8.00
N LEU A 703 6.93 21.62 -8.00
CA LEU A 703 6.17 21.15 -6.83
C LEU A 703 6.72 19.81 -6.29
N SER A 704 6.67 19.61 -4.97
CA SER A 704 7.19 18.43 -4.27
C SER A 704 6.70 17.09 -4.87
N TRP A 705 5.45 17.08 -5.32
CA TRP A 705 4.74 15.90 -5.83
C TRP A 705 4.51 15.93 -7.35
N ARG A 706 4.91 17.01 -8.03
CA ARG A 706 4.92 17.13 -9.50
C ARG A 706 6.29 17.56 -9.97
N ASN A 707 7.25 16.66 -9.82
CA ASN A 707 8.62 16.86 -10.24
C ASN A 707 9.12 15.71 -11.14
N ASP A 708 10.35 15.84 -11.63
CA ASP A 708 10.99 14.86 -12.51
C ASP A 708 11.13 13.47 -11.84
N ALA A 709 11.29 13.40 -10.52
CA ALA A 709 11.39 12.14 -9.78
C ALA A 709 10.03 11.41 -9.74
N MET A 710 8.94 12.13 -9.43
CA MET A 710 7.58 11.58 -9.49
C MET A 710 7.21 11.14 -10.90
N MET A 711 7.59 11.91 -11.92
CA MET A 711 7.40 11.53 -13.33
C MET A 711 8.12 10.23 -13.66
N ALA A 712 9.37 10.08 -13.24
CA ALA A 712 10.12 8.84 -13.47
C ALA A 712 9.50 7.64 -12.74
N ALA A 713 9.10 7.81 -11.48
CA ALA A 713 8.50 6.78 -10.64
C ALA A 713 7.13 6.29 -11.13
N THR A 714 6.33 7.21 -11.67
CA THR A 714 4.98 6.94 -12.20
C THR A 714 4.97 6.68 -13.71
N TYR A 715 6.16 6.53 -14.31
CA TYR A 715 6.33 6.28 -15.75
C TYR A 715 5.71 7.35 -16.66
N GLY A 716 5.66 8.60 -16.20
CA GLY A 716 5.10 9.73 -16.95
C GLY A 716 3.59 9.90 -16.80
N LEU A 717 2.95 9.18 -15.87
CA LEU A 717 1.54 9.40 -15.54
C LEU A 717 1.33 10.72 -14.77
N ILE A 718 2.31 11.14 -13.98
CA ILE A 718 2.31 12.43 -13.30
C ILE A 718 3.44 13.29 -13.87
N MET A 719 3.06 14.40 -14.48
CA MET A 719 4.02 15.29 -15.16
C MET A 719 4.50 16.41 -14.24
N PRO A 720 5.75 16.86 -14.40
CA PRO A 720 6.29 17.96 -13.61
C PRO A 720 5.51 19.27 -13.80
N GLU A 721 5.43 20.08 -12.75
CA GLU A 721 4.77 21.38 -12.72
C GLU A 721 5.69 22.38 -12.01
N SER A 722 5.94 23.52 -12.67
CA SER A 722 6.84 24.55 -12.16
C SER A 722 6.14 25.42 -11.13
N LEU A 723 6.81 25.67 -9.99
CA LEU A 723 6.38 26.66 -9.01
C LEU A 723 7.01 28.05 -9.23
N VAL A 724 8.01 28.15 -10.11
CA VAL A 724 8.61 29.44 -10.50
C VAL A 724 7.55 30.35 -11.13
N GLY A 725 7.59 31.64 -10.80
CA GLY A 725 6.62 32.65 -11.25
C GLY A 725 5.44 32.85 -10.30
N THR A 726 5.36 32.09 -9.20
CA THR A 726 4.29 32.30 -8.23
C THR A 726 4.58 33.50 -7.35
N THR A 727 3.57 34.37 -7.18
CA THR A 727 3.65 35.55 -6.32
C THR A 727 3.91 35.16 -4.86
N GLY A 728 4.85 35.85 -4.22
CA GLY A 728 5.01 35.86 -2.76
C GLY A 728 4.40 37.10 -2.10
N GLY A 729 3.51 37.82 -2.78
CA GLY A 729 2.82 38.99 -2.23
C GLY A 729 2.71 40.20 -3.17
N PHE A 730 3.29 40.13 -4.37
CA PHE A 730 3.26 41.20 -5.38
C PHE A 730 2.73 40.70 -6.72
N LEU A 731 1.92 41.51 -7.39
CA LEU A 731 1.42 41.26 -8.75
C LEU A 731 2.05 42.25 -9.72
N THR A 732 2.51 41.74 -10.86
CA THR A 732 3.03 42.57 -11.96
C THR A 732 1.93 43.05 -12.90
N GLY A 733 0.75 42.43 -12.81
CA GLY A 733 -0.42 42.68 -13.66
C GLY A 733 -0.41 41.91 -14.98
N THR A 734 0.64 41.13 -15.30
CA THR A 734 0.70 40.33 -16.53
C THR A 734 1.35 38.96 -16.31
N GLY A 735 0.55 37.90 -16.41
CA GLY A 735 1.06 36.52 -16.38
C GLY A 735 1.40 36.01 -14.98
N ASP A 736 0.95 36.71 -13.94
CA ASP A 736 1.15 36.33 -12.55
C ASP A 736 0.49 34.99 -12.22
N LYS A 737 1.13 34.22 -11.33
CA LYS A 737 0.65 32.93 -10.84
C LYS A 737 0.61 32.95 -9.31
N VAL A 738 -0.18 32.07 -8.72
CA VAL A 738 -0.20 31.83 -7.27
C VAL A 738 0.01 30.36 -6.98
N ASP A 739 0.85 30.08 -5.97
CA ASP A 739 0.90 28.76 -5.35
C ASP A 739 -0.26 28.60 -4.37
N VAL A 740 -1.14 27.65 -4.65
CA VAL A 740 -2.31 27.35 -3.84
C VAL A 740 -1.94 26.35 -2.75
N SER A 741 -1.04 26.77 -1.86
CA SER A 741 -0.55 25.99 -0.71
C SER A 741 0.09 24.65 -1.09
N GLY A 742 0.83 24.59 -2.20
CA GLY A 742 1.49 23.38 -2.71
C GLY A 742 0.56 22.41 -3.45
N TYR A 743 -0.75 22.62 -3.42
CA TYR A 743 -1.71 21.71 -4.07
C TYR A 743 -1.91 22.00 -5.56
N ALA A 744 -1.66 23.23 -6.02
CA ALA A 744 -1.81 23.62 -7.42
C ALA A 744 -1.12 24.94 -7.70
N ILE A 745 -0.74 25.16 -8.95
CA ILE A 745 -0.38 26.48 -9.46
C ILE A 745 -1.57 27.00 -10.26
N ALA A 746 -2.04 28.20 -9.93
CA ALA A 746 -3.16 28.83 -10.60
C ALA A 746 -2.74 30.16 -11.25
N ASP A 747 -3.26 30.43 -12.44
CA ASP A 747 -3.08 31.72 -13.10
C ASP A 747 -3.95 32.79 -12.43
N ILE A 748 -3.41 33.99 -12.25
CA ILE A 748 -4.11 35.13 -11.66
C ILE A 748 -4.73 35.97 -12.78
N THR A 749 -6.00 36.33 -12.62
CA THR A 749 -6.72 37.23 -13.52
C THR A 749 -7.24 38.43 -12.73
N CYS A 750 -6.88 39.64 -13.17
CA CYS A 750 -7.32 40.89 -12.56
C CYS A 750 -8.42 41.54 -13.40
N ASP A 751 -9.64 41.58 -12.85
CA ASP A 751 -10.87 41.98 -13.54
C ASP A 751 -11.65 43.00 -12.70
N GLY A 752 -11.12 44.21 -12.60
CA GLY A 752 -11.78 45.31 -11.91
C GLY A 752 -10.88 46.05 -10.94
N THR A 753 -11.45 47.06 -10.30
CA THR A 753 -10.75 47.92 -9.34
C THR A 753 -11.70 48.27 -8.20
N SER A 754 -11.19 48.29 -6.97
CA SER A 754 -11.96 48.69 -5.78
C SER A 754 -11.11 49.54 -4.82
N GLU A 755 -11.60 49.75 -3.60
CA GLU A 755 -10.88 50.46 -2.54
C GLU A 755 -10.86 49.61 -1.26
N VAL A 756 -9.68 49.46 -0.65
CA VAL A 756 -9.49 48.81 0.64
C VAL A 756 -8.92 49.85 1.61
N LYS A 757 -9.70 50.21 2.64
CA LYS A 757 -9.32 51.23 3.65
C LYS A 757 -8.83 52.56 3.05
N GLY A 758 -9.42 53.00 1.93
CA GLY A 758 -9.04 54.24 1.23
C GLY A 758 -7.92 54.08 0.20
N ILE A 759 -7.34 52.89 0.06
CA ILE A 759 -6.28 52.57 -0.90
C ILE A 759 -6.91 51.97 -2.18
N PRO A 760 -6.66 52.56 -3.37
CA PRO A 760 -7.08 51.98 -4.65
C PRO A 760 -6.39 50.63 -4.90
N VAL A 761 -7.16 49.62 -5.29
CA VAL A 761 -6.67 48.27 -5.56
C VAL A 761 -7.22 47.71 -6.87
N ASP A 762 -6.47 46.80 -7.48
CA ASP A 762 -6.93 45.91 -8.53
C ASP A 762 -7.51 44.64 -7.93
N ASP A 763 -8.72 44.27 -8.36
CA ASP A 763 -9.42 43.08 -7.89
C ASP A 763 -9.01 41.88 -8.76
N CYS A 764 -8.23 40.98 -8.17
CA CYS A 764 -7.70 39.80 -8.84
C CYS A 764 -8.29 38.51 -8.26
N SER A 765 -8.32 37.47 -9.09
CA SER A 765 -8.82 36.15 -8.71
C SER A 765 -8.00 35.04 -9.34
N ALA A 766 -8.00 33.89 -8.68
CA ALA A 766 -7.42 32.65 -9.18
C ALA A 766 -8.30 31.48 -8.73
N SER A 767 -8.43 30.46 -9.57
CA SER A 767 -9.26 29.30 -9.25
C SER A 767 -8.65 27.99 -9.72
N VAL A 768 -8.98 26.92 -9.01
CA VAL A 768 -8.57 25.55 -9.32
C VAL A 768 -9.81 24.69 -9.51
N VAL A 769 -9.93 24.09 -10.69
CA VAL A 769 -11.08 23.25 -11.04
C VAL A 769 -10.96 21.89 -10.37
N ALA A 770 -11.83 21.65 -9.38
CA ALA A 770 -11.80 20.44 -8.55
C ALA A 770 -11.76 19.14 -9.37
N THR A 771 -12.60 19.00 -10.39
CA THR A 771 -12.70 17.75 -11.19
C THR A 771 -11.44 17.40 -11.97
N GLU A 772 -10.50 18.33 -12.13
CA GLU A 772 -9.29 18.16 -12.93
C GLU A 772 -8.02 18.03 -12.07
N ARG A 773 -8.10 18.28 -10.76
CA ARG A 773 -6.95 18.31 -9.87
C ARG A 773 -7.00 17.21 -8.82
N ASN A 774 -6.64 15.99 -9.23
CA ASN A 774 -6.38 14.89 -8.30
C ASN A 774 -5.05 15.14 -7.58
N ILE A 775 -5.08 15.18 -6.23
CA ILE A 775 -3.92 15.42 -5.36
C ILE A 775 -3.46 14.17 -4.62
N GLN A 776 -3.90 12.98 -5.03
CA GLN A 776 -3.49 11.70 -4.47
C GLN A 776 -1.97 11.62 -4.28
N ALA A 777 -1.20 11.94 -5.32
CA ALA A 777 0.26 11.87 -5.25
C ALA A 777 0.89 12.84 -4.26
N ASN A 778 0.25 13.97 -3.95
CA ASN A 778 0.67 14.88 -2.88
C ASN A 778 0.40 14.34 -1.48
N LEU A 779 -0.68 13.57 -1.33
CA LEU A 779 -1.06 12.98 -0.04
C LEU A 779 -0.29 11.69 0.24
N LEU A 780 0.19 11.01 -0.79
CA LEU A 780 0.90 9.74 -0.70
C LEU A 780 2.43 9.91 -0.74
N GLU A 781 2.92 10.69 -1.69
CA GLU A 781 4.35 10.95 -1.94
C GLU A 781 5.24 9.70 -1.83
N THR A 782 4.77 8.55 -2.35
CA THR A 782 5.52 7.28 -2.23
C THR A 782 6.64 7.17 -3.25
N PHE A 783 6.61 7.98 -4.31
CA PHE A 783 7.47 7.89 -5.48
C PHE A 783 7.45 6.48 -6.09
N THR A 784 6.23 5.97 -6.30
CA THR A 784 5.98 4.67 -6.95
C THR A 784 4.77 4.74 -7.88
N LEU A 785 4.44 3.64 -8.58
CA LEU A 785 3.21 3.55 -9.37
C LEU A 785 1.94 3.77 -8.53
N LEU A 786 2.00 3.56 -7.21
CA LEU A 786 0.87 3.76 -6.30
C LEU A 786 0.33 5.20 -6.36
N ASP A 787 1.21 6.20 -6.51
CA ASP A 787 0.84 7.62 -6.59
C ASP A 787 -0.08 7.92 -7.77
N ALA A 788 0.02 7.13 -8.85
CA ALA A 788 -0.81 7.23 -10.05
C ALA A 788 -1.89 6.15 -10.17
N THR A 789 -2.01 5.25 -9.17
CA THR A 789 -2.96 4.13 -9.22
C THR A 789 -4.37 4.62 -8.88
N PRO A 790 -5.37 4.45 -9.77
CA PRO A 790 -6.73 4.92 -9.50
C PRO A 790 -7.32 4.29 -8.23
N GLY A 791 -7.90 5.13 -7.37
CA GLY A 791 -8.54 4.68 -6.13
C GLY A 791 -7.61 4.26 -5.00
N ALA A 792 -6.32 4.60 -5.08
CA ALA A 792 -5.46 4.53 -3.89
C ALA A 792 -5.90 5.55 -2.84
N LEU A 793 -6.09 6.81 -3.23
CA LEU A 793 -6.62 7.90 -2.41
C LEU A 793 -7.19 9.00 -3.32
N PRO A 794 -8.42 8.84 -3.85
CA PRO A 794 -8.96 9.65 -4.95
C PRO A 794 -9.49 11.00 -4.45
N VAL A 795 -8.60 11.82 -3.89
CA VAL A 795 -8.89 13.15 -3.37
C VAL A 795 -8.59 14.20 -4.43
N TYR A 796 -9.57 15.07 -4.65
CA TYR A 796 -9.54 16.17 -5.61
C TYR A 796 -9.53 17.51 -4.89
N PHE A 797 -8.83 18.48 -5.44
CA PHE A 797 -8.63 19.79 -4.83
C PHE A 797 -9.26 20.90 -5.67
N GLY A 798 -10.16 21.68 -5.07
CA GLY A 798 -10.69 22.91 -5.65
C GLY A 798 -10.35 24.11 -4.78
N SER A 799 -10.16 25.27 -5.40
CA SER A 799 -9.89 26.50 -4.67
C SER A 799 -10.44 27.71 -5.40
N GLU A 800 -10.95 28.68 -4.65
CA GLU A 800 -11.34 29.99 -5.12
C GLU A 800 -10.57 31.03 -4.29
N ILE A 801 -9.82 31.89 -4.96
CA ILE A 801 -8.97 32.90 -4.32
C ILE A 801 -9.34 34.27 -4.86
N SER A 802 -9.49 35.23 -3.96
CA SER A 802 -9.56 36.66 -4.27
C SER A 802 -8.37 37.38 -3.66
N MET A 803 -7.83 38.33 -4.41
CA MET A 803 -6.68 39.15 -4.02
C MET A 803 -6.95 40.59 -4.43
N GLN A 804 -6.50 41.52 -3.61
CA GLN A 804 -6.62 42.96 -3.82
C GLN A 804 -5.23 43.56 -3.74
N ALA A 805 -4.68 43.88 -4.91
CA ALA A 805 -3.33 44.42 -5.05
C ALA A 805 -3.37 45.94 -5.22
N GLU A 806 -2.52 46.68 -4.51
CA GLU A 806 -2.43 48.13 -4.64
C GLU A 806 -1.91 48.51 -6.04
N GLN A 807 -2.54 49.49 -6.69
CA GLN A 807 -2.41 49.74 -8.14
C GLN A 807 -1.03 50.18 -8.62
N LEU A 808 -0.20 50.75 -7.75
CA LEU A 808 1.13 51.25 -8.13
C LEU A 808 2.25 50.27 -7.77
N SER A 809 2.22 49.77 -6.53
CA SER A 809 3.24 48.89 -5.99
C SER A 809 3.03 47.43 -6.39
N GLY A 810 1.79 47.04 -6.73
CA GLY A 810 1.40 45.66 -6.94
C GLY A 810 1.29 44.83 -5.65
N LEU A 811 1.48 45.43 -4.47
CA LEU A 811 1.44 44.71 -3.20
C LEU A 811 0.02 44.22 -2.89
N ILE A 812 -0.13 42.94 -2.58
CA ILE A 812 -1.40 42.34 -2.14
C ILE A 812 -1.66 42.78 -0.69
N ILE A 813 -2.65 43.66 -0.50
CA ILE A 813 -2.99 44.22 0.82
C ILE A 813 -4.25 43.61 1.43
N ALA A 814 -5.03 42.86 0.65
CA ALA A 814 -6.13 42.06 1.16
C ALA A 814 -6.41 40.86 0.25
N GLY A 815 -6.99 39.81 0.82
CA GLY A 815 -7.33 38.61 0.08
C GLY A 815 -8.07 37.59 0.92
N SER A 816 -8.73 36.67 0.23
CA SER A 816 -9.37 35.52 0.87
C SER A 816 -9.26 34.30 -0.03
N SER A 817 -9.20 33.13 0.58
CA SER A 817 -9.18 31.86 -0.14
C SER A 817 -10.10 30.86 0.53
N GLU A 818 -10.84 30.13 -0.31
CA GLU A 818 -11.66 29.00 0.08
C GLU A 818 -11.18 27.78 -0.69
N SER A 819 -10.45 26.90 0.00
CA SER A 819 -9.96 25.64 -0.56
C SER A 819 -10.79 24.49 -0.06
N THR A 820 -11.28 23.65 -0.97
CA THR A 820 -12.14 22.50 -0.68
C THR A 820 -11.51 21.23 -1.23
N PHE A 821 -11.44 20.21 -0.39
CA PHE A 821 -11.00 18.88 -0.72
C PHE A 821 -12.22 17.99 -0.91
N TYR A 822 -12.25 17.28 -2.03
CA TYR A 822 -13.34 16.42 -2.43
C TYR A 822 -12.88 14.97 -2.53
N LEU A 823 -13.70 14.04 -2.09
CA LEU A 823 -13.51 12.61 -2.29
C LEU A 823 -14.35 12.14 -3.48
N ASP A 824 -13.74 11.41 -4.41
CA ASP A 824 -14.47 10.69 -5.46
C ASP A 824 -15.09 9.41 -4.89
N THR A 825 -16.42 9.33 -4.95
CA THR A 825 -17.20 8.25 -4.34
C THR A 825 -17.57 7.13 -5.32
N ARG A 826 -17.14 7.22 -6.59
CA ARG A 826 -17.36 6.16 -7.57
C ARG A 826 -16.62 4.89 -7.16
N ALA A 827 -17.02 3.75 -7.73
CA ALA A 827 -16.25 2.52 -7.59
C ALA A 827 -14.82 2.72 -8.13
N HIS A 828 -13.80 2.12 -7.50
CA HIS A 828 -12.39 2.38 -7.85
C HIS A 828 -12.08 2.11 -9.33
N THR A 829 -12.70 1.10 -9.93
CA THR A 829 -12.58 0.78 -11.37
C THR A 829 -13.15 1.84 -12.31
N SER A 830 -13.85 2.84 -11.80
CA SER A 830 -14.37 3.99 -12.55
C SER A 830 -13.57 5.27 -12.34
N GLN A 831 -12.68 5.30 -11.33
CA GLN A 831 -11.96 6.49 -10.90
C GLN A 831 -10.77 6.86 -11.79
N ALA A 832 -10.41 5.99 -12.75
CA ALA A 832 -9.41 6.29 -13.77
C ALA A 832 -9.87 7.37 -14.77
N SER A 833 -11.18 7.57 -14.89
CA SER A 833 -11.78 8.62 -15.71
C SER A 833 -11.99 9.91 -14.92
N THR A 834 -11.93 11.06 -15.57
CA THR A 834 -12.25 12.35 -14.92
C THR A 834 -13.65 12.33 -14.28
N PRO A 835 -13.80 12.68 -13.00
CA PRO A 835 -15.10 12.74 -12.32
C PRO A 835 -15.93 13.94 -12.77
N SER A 836 -17.22 13.87 -12.52
CA SER A 836 -18.11 15.04 -12.50
C SER A 836 -18.31 15.55 -11.07
N MET A 837 -18.77 16.79 -10.89
CA MET A 837 -19.06 17.32 -9.55
C MET A 837 -20.12 16.52 -8.77
N SER A 838 -20.96 15.73 -9.44
CA SER A 838 -21.92 14.83 -8.75
C SER A 838 -21.28 13.55 -8.19
N ASP A 839 -20.06 13.23 -8.63
CA ASP A 839 -19.29 12.08 -8.15
C ASP A 839 -18.44 12.46 -6.91
N LEU A 840 -18.24 13.76 -6.71
CA LEU A 840 -17.38 14.36 -5.70
C LEU A 840 -18.18 14.79 -4.46
N VAL A 841 -17.69 14.47 -3.27
CA VAL A 841 -18.24 14.93 -1.99
C VAL A 841 -17.19 15.71 -1.21
N PRO A 842 -17.52 16.89 -0.65
CA PRO A 842 -16.55 17.64 0.15
C PRO A 842 -16.24 16.89 1.44
N VAL A 843 -14.95 16.81 1.80
CA VAL A 843 -14.46 16.11 2.99
C VAL A 843 -13.71 17.02 3.96
N PHE A 844 -13.09 18.09 3.45
CA PHE A 844 -12.30 19.06 4.21
C PHE A 844 -12.33 20.43 3.52
N GLU A 845 -12.34 21.52 4.28
CA GLU A 845 -12.20 22.88 3.77
C GLU A 845 -11.26 23.71 4.64
N ILE A 846 -10.53 24.60 3.98
CA ILE A 846 -9.69 25.61 4.60
C ILE A 846 -10.17 26.97 4.11
N LYS A 847 -10.47 27.87 5.06
CA LYS A 847 -10.77 29.27 4.79
C LYS A 847 -9.75 30.15 5.46
N SER A 848 -9.19 31.06 4.68
CA SER A 848 -8.31 32.11 5.17
C SER A 848 -8.72 33.44 4.58
N SER A 849 -8.55 34.48 5.38
CA SER A 849 -8.68 35.85 4.92
C SER A 849 -7.59 36.68 5.59
N SER A 850 -7.02 37.60 4.84
CA SER A 850 -6.02 38.55 5.31
C SER A 850 -6.38 39.93 4.79
N MET A 851 -6.16 40.94 5.61
CA MET A 851 -6.35 42.33 5.26
C MET A 851 -5.34 43.16 6.05
N ILE A 852 -4.73 44.13 5.38
CA ILE A 852 -3.80 45.10 5.97
C ILE A 852 -4.36 45.70 7.25
N GLY A 853 -3.50 45.90 8.26
CA GLY A 853 -3.87 46.52 9.55
C GLY A 853 -4.36 47.96 9.38
N ASP A 854 -5.10 48.51 10.35
CA ASP A 854 -5.56 49.90 10.29
C ASP A 854 -4.38 50.89 10.29
N SER A 855 -3.35 50.64 11.11
CA SER A 855 -2.15 51.50 11.17
C SER A 855 -1.38 51.52 9.85
N ASP A 856 -1.16 50.33 9.29
CA ASP A 856 -0.32 50.17 8.10
C ASP A 856 -1.06 50.69 6.87
N ALA A 857 -2.39 50.55 6.85
CA ALA A 857 -3.25 51.15 5.83
C ALA A 857 -3.24 52.69 5.92
N GLU A 858 -3.31 53.28 7.11
CA GLU A 858 -3.23 54.75 7.27
C GLU A 858 -1.87 55.29 6.81
N GLU A 859 -0.78 54.59 7.11
CA GLU A 859 0.57 54.96 6.65
C GLU A 859 0.69 54.87 5.13
N MET A 860 0.19 53.79 4.53
CA MET A 860 0.20 53.58 3.08
C MET A 860 -0.72 54.54 2.33
N GLU A 861 -1.94 54.80 2.85
CA GLU A 861 -2.86 55.80 2.30
C GLU A 861 -2.21 57.19 2.34
N SER A 862 -1.57 57.56 3.44
CA SER A 862 -0.86 58.84 3.56
C SER A 862 0.31 58.94 2.59
N ALA A 863 1.10 57.88 2.44
CA ALA A 863 2.31 57.88 1.62
C ALA A 863 2.01 57.83 0.11
N ILE A 864 0.93 57.15 -0.29
CA ILE A 864 0.59 56.90 -1.69
C ILE A 864 -0.61 57.77 -2.11
N VAL A 865 -1.78 57.53 -1.53
CA VAL A 865 -3.05 58.10 -1.99
C VAL A 865 -3.12 59.61 -1.74
N GLN A 866 -2.78 60.04 -0.52
CA GLN A 866 -2.81 61.46 -0.17
C GLN A 866 -1.82 62.24 -1.03
N ASN A 867 -0.63 61.68 -1.29
CA ASN A 867 0.41 62.30 -2.11
C ASN A 867 0.04 62.42 -3.60
N GLN A 868 -1.01 61.73 -4.06
CA GLN A 868 -1.57 61.89 -5.41
C GLN A 868 -2.67 62.96 -5.52
N ASP A 869 -3.23 63.46 -4.41
CA ASP A 869 -4.27 64.50 -4.45
C ASP A 869 -3.67 65.87 -4.81
N LYS A 870 -3.99 66.37 -6.01
CA LYS A 870 -3.46 67.64 -6.54
C LYS A 870 -3.72 68.87 -5.68
N MET A 871 -4.64 68.82 -4.72
CA MET A 871 -4.99 69.92 -3.83
C MET A 871 -4.52 69.70 -2.40
N THR A 872 -4.50 68.46 -1.90
CA THR A 872 -4.17 68.12 -0.50
C THR A 872 -2.90 67.29 -0.31
N TYR A 873 -2.12 66.99 -1.35
CA TYR A 873 -0.88 66.20 -1.22
C TYR A 873 0.10 66.69 -0.15
N TRP A 874 0.09 67.99 0.15
CA TRP A 874 1.04 68.61 1.07
C TRP A 874 0.59 68.62 2.54
N THR A 875 -0.58 68.05 2.87
CA THR A 875 -1.18 68.22 4.22
C THR A 875 -0.73 67.19 5.26
N ASN A 876 -0.03 66.14 4.84
CA ASN A 876 0.59 65.09 5.67
C ASN A 876 1.98 65.48 6.20
N PHE A 877 2.70 66.40 5.54
CA PHE A 877 4.03 66.87 5.94
C PHE A 877 5.09 65.76 6.04
N ASP A 878 5.01 64.77 5.16
CA ASP A 878 5.91 63.63 5.10
C ASP A 878 7.13 63.90 4.18
N SER A 879 7.05 64.93 3.32
CA SER A 879 8.10 65.31 2.38
C SER A 879 8.54 66.77 2.55
N TRP A 880 9.78 67.07 2.16
CA TRP A 880 10.29 68.44 2.17
C TRP A 880 9.48 69.36 1.24
N ILE A 881 8.87 68.80 0.19
CA ILE A 881 8.05 69.55 -0.76
C ILE A 881 6.77 70.09 -0.09
N ASP A 882 6.25 69.41 0.93
CA ASP A 882 5.03 69.82 1.64
C ASP A 882 5.24 71.12 2.40
N PHE A 883 6.40 71.27 3.03
CA PHE A 883 6.79 72.51 3.70
C PHE A 883 6.96 73.66 2.70
N VAL A 884 7.42 73.36 1.48
CA VAL A 884 7.50 74.35 0.39
C VAL A 884 6.10 74.72 -0.09
N THR A 885 5.21 73.75 -0.30
CA THR A 885 3.84 73.98 -0.75
C THR A 885 3.01 74.73 0.29
N LEU A 886 3.14 74.40 1.58
CA LEU A 886 2.58 75.17 2.70
C LEU A 886 3.11 76.62 2.69
N PHE A 887 4.42 76.80 2.50
CA PHE A 887 5.00 78.14 2.43
C PHE A 887 4.40 78.94 1.28
N PHE A 888 4.21 78.34 0.10
CA PHE A 888 3.60 79.00 -1.05
C PHE A 888 2.13 79.33 -0.82
N TRP A 889 1.37 78.47 -0.13
CA TRP A 889 -0.01 78.73 0.28
C TRP A 889 -0.10 79.88 1.29
N VAL A 890 0.66 79.80 2.38
CA VAL A 890 0.66 80.82 3.46
C VAL A 890 1.18 82.16 2.95
N ALA A 891 2.30 82.18 2.23
CA ALA A 891 2.87 83.39 1.67
C ALA A 891 1.98 83.97 0.55
N GLY A 892 1.42 83.12 -0.31
CA GLY A 892 0.50 83.50 -1.38
C GLY A 892 -0.78 84.14 -0.85
N ILE A 893 -1.47 83.47 0.08
CA ILE A 893 -2.71 83.98 0.70
C ILE A 893 -2.42 85.25 1.52
N ALA A 894 -1.34 85.29 2.29
CA ALA A 894 -0.96 86.49 3.04
C ALA A 894 -0.69 87.67 2.09
N MET A 895 -0.01 87.45 0.95
CA MET A 895 0.25 88.50 -0.04
C MET A 895 -1.00 88.94 -0.81
N VAL A 896 -1.93 88.03 -1.09
CA VAL A 896 -3.25 88.38 -1.65
C VAL A 896 -4.07 89.19 -0.64
N GLY A 897 -4.10 88.78 0.63
CA GLY A 897 -4.79 89.50 1.71
C GLY A 897 -4.20 90.90 1.95
N MET A 898 -2.88 91.01 2.04
CA MET A 898 -2.17 92.30 2.15
C MET A 898 -2.34 93.16 0.90
N GLY A 899 -2.37 92.56 -0.29
CA GLY A 899 -2.63 93.23 -1.57
C GLY A 899 -4.07 93.78 -1.66
N MET A 900 -5.07 93.02 -1.21
CA MET A 900 -6.47 93.46 -1.15
C MET A 900 -6.71 94.54 -0.09
N VAL A 901 -6.12 94.42 1.11
CA VAL A 901 -6.17 95.46 2.14
C VAL A 901 -5.43 96.73 1.67
N GLY A 902 -4.32 96.58 0.95
CA GLY A 902 -3.59 97.69 0.34
C GLY A 902 -4.35 98.36 -0.81
N ALA A 903 -5.10 97.60 -1.60
CA ALA A 903 -5.97 98.13 -2.67
C ALA A 903 -7.24 98.80 -2.11
N ALA A 904 -7.82 98.28 -1.03
CA ALA A 904 -8.96 98.88 -0.33
C ALA A 904 -8.61 100.17 0.42
N ASN A 905 -7.34 100.35 0.80
CA ASN A 905 -6.82 101.55 1.47
C ASN A 905 -6.18 102.58 0.51
N ALA A 906 -6.18 102.33 -0.80
CA ALA A 906 -5.66 103.27 -1.79
C ALA A 906 -6.70 104.37 -2.06
N SER A 907 -6.55 105.52 -1.41
CA SER A 907 -7.33 106.74 -1.65
C SER A 907 -7.06 107.33 -3.03
N SER A 908 -8.15 107.70 -3.70
CA SER A 908 -8.25 108.42 -4.97
C SER A 908 -7.37 109.67 -5.09
N GLU A 909 -6.69 109.86 -6.23
CA GLU A 909 -6.59 111.13 -6.99
C GLU A 909 -5.74 110.96 -8.28
N ASP A 910 -6.41 111.14 -9.43
CA ASP A 910 -6.04 111.79 -10.71
C ASP A 910 -4.78 111.35 -11.52
N ASP A 911 -4.78 111.19 -12.85
CA ASP A 911 -5.73 111.62 -13.89
C ASP A 911 -5.50 110.97 -15.28
N SER A 912 -6.62 110.78 -16.01
CA SER A 912 -6.86 110.99 -17.46
C SER A 912 -6.21 110.09 -18.56
N LEU A 913 -7.03 109.33 -19.33
CA LEU A 913 -7.66 109.76 -20.61
C LEU A 913 -8.29 108.59 -21.43
N ALA A 914 -9.62 108.70 -21.66
CA ALA A 914 -10.47 108.30 -22.82
C ALA A 914 -10.43 106.84 -23.37
N THR A 915 -11.53 106.13 -23.66
CA THR A 915 -12.74 106.49 -24.45
C THR A 915 -13.76 105.34 -24.23
N ALA A 916 -14.93 105.57 -23.60
CA ALA A 916 -16.25 105.83 -24.18
C ALA A 916 -17.21 104.62 -24.35
N ALA A 917 -18.45 104.88 -23.91
CA ALA A 917 -19.73 104.30 -24.30
C ALA A 917 -20.29 103.11 -23.49
N ALA A 918 -21.24 103.48 -22.63
CA ALA A 918 -22.39 102.68 -22.22
C ALA A 918 -23.28 102.29 -23.42
N ALA A 919 -23.95 101.14 -23.34
CA ALA A 919 -25.39 101.01 -23.65
C ALA A 919 -25.92 99.60 -23.30
N GLU A 920 -27.08 99.64 -22.68
CA GLU A 920 -28.08 98.63 -22.35
C GLU A 920 -28.46 97.57 -23.40
N GLU A 921 -29.07 96.51 -22.84
CA GLU A 921 -30.24 95.74 -23.32
C GLU A 921 -30.11 94.56 -24.31
N ALA A 922 -30.46 93.40 -23.77
CA ALA A 922 -31.56 92.53 -24.18
C ALA A 922 -31.99 92.42 -25.66
N SER A 923 -32.06 91.16 -26.07
CA SER A 923 -33.12 90.50 -26.87
C SER A 923 -32.84 90.15 -28.32
N LYS A 924 -33.34 88.94 -28.65
CA LYS A 924 -33.73 88.37 -29.95
C LYS A 924 -32.62 87.86 -30.86
N ALA A 925 -32.82 86.78 -31.61
CA ALA A 925 -33.86 85.76 -31.67
C ALA A 925 -33.34 84.67 -32.63
N GLU A 926 -33.97 83.50 -32.54
CA GLU A 926 -34.01 82.44 -33.54
C GLU A 926 -34.01 82.94 -35.00
N ASP A 927 -33.38 82.18 -35.89
CA ASP A 927 -34.14 81.56 -36.97
C ASP A 927 -33.40 80.34 -37.54
N ALA A 928 -34.13 79.24 -37.67
CA ALA A 928 -33.79 78.12 -38.53
C ALA A 928 -34.04 78.50 -40.00
N PRO A 929 -33.59 77.65 -40.94
CA PRO A 929 -34.46 77.32 -42.06
C PRO A 929 -34.76 75.82 -42.08
N SER A 930 -36.04 75.54 -41.91
CA SER A 930 -36.92 74.66 -42.70
C SER A 930 -36.34 73.66 -43.70
N GLU A 931 -36.98 72.48 -43.62
CA GLU A 931 -37.54 71.66 -44.72
C GLU A 931 -36.69 70.53 -45.33
N GLU A 932 -37.03 69.34 -44.82
CA GLU A 932 -37.70 68.24 -45.55
C GLU A 932 -36.94 67.39 -46.60
N GLU A 933 -37.25 66.10 -46.44
CA GLU A 933 -37.37 65.02 -47.42
C GLU A 933 -36.21 64.03 -47.64
N ASP A 934 -36.67 62.78 -47.53
CA ASP A 934 -36.23 61.54 -48.17
C ASP A 934 -35.13 60.67 -47.53
N ALA A 935 -35.63 59.62 -46.88
CA ALA A 935 -35.53 58.23 -47.36
C ALA A 935 -34.21 57.81 -48.01
N ASP A 936 -33.55 56.82 -47.43
CA ASP A 936 -33.76 55.41 -47.78
C ASP A 936 -32.52 54.57 -47.43
N GLU A 937 -32.79 53.31 -47.14
CA GLU A 937 -31.91 52.15 -47.33
C GLU A 937 -30.51 52.13 -46.71
N GLY A 938 -30.41 51.31 -45.65
CA GLY A 938 -29.88 49.97 -45.90
C GLY A 938 -28.37 49.78 -45.72
N GLY A 939 -28.04 49.05 -44.66
CA GLY A 939 -27.60 47.68 -44.90
C GLY A 939 -26.11 47.41 -44.79
N GLU A 940 -25.87 46.44 -43.90
CA GLU A 940 -24.95 45.32 -44.06
C GLU A 940 -23.53 45.43 -43.48
N ASP A 941 -23.42 44.70 -42.37
CA ASP A 941 -22.48 43.60 -42.11
C ASP A 941 -21.09 44.00 -41.59
N ALA A 942 -20.73 43.71 -40.34
CA ALA A 942 -20.62 42.43 -39.61
C ALA A 942 -19.12 42.17 -39.35
N GLU A 943 -18.64 42.54 -38.17
CA GLU A 943 -18.26 41.66 -37.06
C GLU A 943 -17.89 42.51 -35.84
#